data_AF-A0A520Q522-F1
#
_entry.id   AF-A0A520Q522-F1
#
_cell.length_a   1.000
_cell.length_b   1.000
_cell.length_c   1.000
_cell.angle_alpha   90.00
_cell.angle_beta   90.00
_cell.angle_gamma   90.00
#
_symmetry.space_group_name_H-M   'P 1'
#
loop_
_entity.id
_entity.type
_entity.pdbx_description
1 polymer ?
#
loop_
_entity_poly.entity_id
_entity_poly.type
_entity_poly.pdbx_seq_one_letter_code
_entity_poly.pdbx_strand_id
1 'polypeptide(L)'
;MHPARTRSALLALCLGLLAGWTSPARGQDAATLLEEFIHYTNIARTDLASGYAEQLLNTASGTDLASVVDGPEFDRDRLDSALQRAARVDSLEVIAGELMTRIESGRLALARDPQRIQEAVEMLAGTLRQRMIAERRLEAAGEYAVPALLAEIVSGKDTALALSCRDLVVKIGRTSVYPLCTAMESLDAATQQTICGMLTEIGYEHAVPALRGLAEDSANTVDVREAAEVALRSLGANTSVSLSAAWADLSVSHFKGFASLLPYPADAENMIWAYDDFTGLQGTPVATEIYHSVRSMQAAARSVALDPNNDYGVALYAAANLRRENRADTAGVTDPVYGDQDRSPQFYATAFGTGIGQQVLALGLAQNDTALIRDALAALAITTGDMGLFSGEQFGGPLRQALRYPDRRVRIEAAIIVAEAQPRADFGDEPLVMAELSNAIRGYGQPSAVVVASTEEDAQVASAGLVEAGYVVLASATTVDGLAESMKDASVVDLVVMDVDASQVESNLRSLRASARTAASPVLVFSTGVDLPGMRAAFPAGGSVMAIDRNASASGRLAAMNQLMAQASGGTLDETAALIYAIEATEAVNALAAGTRGDVLNPKEALSTYLDALQSRTGGLRMLIAEGLSEMDSSEAQVALIDAALDATGSEQIELLTYATASVRSFGNQTTPDQVASVLSMVELADESGLADAAAALHGALDLPGGAILQFVN
;
A
#
# COMPACT_ATOMS: atom_id res chain seq x y z
N MET A 1 -12.99 38.47 20.84
CA MET A 1 -12.85 39.87 21.29
C MET A 1 -11.63 40.49 20.61
N HIS A 2 -11.89 41.51 19.78
CA HIS A 2 -10.90 42.44 19.19
C HIS A 2 -10.36 43.42 20.24
N PRO A 3 -9.21 44.10 19.98
CA PRO A 3 -9.23 45.45 19.39
C PRO A 3 -8.14 45.63 18.30
N ALA A 4 -8.39 46.20 17.11
CA ALA A 4 -8.83 47.54 16.70
C ALA A 4 -7.70 48.59 16.54
N ARG A 5 -7.44 48.95 15.26
CA ARG A 5 -7.41 50.32 14.66
C ARG A 5 -6.55 51.39 15.35
N THR A 6 -5.60 52.10 14.73
CA THR A 6 -5.74 53.05 13.60
C THR A 6 -4.43 53.85 13.48
N ARG A 7 -3.98 54.22 12.28
CA ARG A 7 -3.36 55.52 11.97
C ARG A 7 -3.23 55.70 10.45
N SER A 8 -4.13 56.51 9.92
CA SER A 8 -4.12 57.07 8.58
C SER A 8 -3.45 58.46 8.61
N ALA A 9 -3.07 58.95 7.44
CA ALA A 9 -2.74 60.34 7.07
C ALA A 9 -1.28 60.79 7.19
N LEU A 10 -0.55 60.73 6.06
CA LEU A 10 0.33 61.80 5.56
C LEU A 10 1.03 61.36 4.26
N LEU A 11 0.30 61.33 3.14
CA LEU A 11 0.90 61.38 1.80
C LEU A 11 -0.15 61.81 0.77
N ALA A 12 -0.69 63.01 1.01
CA ALA A 12 -1.53 63.74 0.08
C ALA A 12 -1.08 65.20 0.11
N LEU A 13 -0.16 65.57 -0.77
CA LEU A 13 -0.14 66.89 -1.42
C LEU A 13 0.89 66.87 -2.55
N CYS A 14 0.52 67.44 -3.69
CA CYS A 14 1.31 67.67 -4.90
C CYS A 14 1.34 66.57 -5.96
N LEU A 15 0.19 66.31 -6.60
CA LEU A 15 0.07 66.29 -8.07
C LEU A 15 -1.41 66.16 -8.47
N GLY A 16 -2.15 67.24 -8.31
CA GLY A 16 -3.45 67.43 -8.97
C GLY A 16 -3.24 68.35 -10.15
N LEU A 17 -3.40 67.82 -11.38
CA LEU A 17 -3.92 68.50 -12.58
C LEU A 17 -3.83 67.53 -13.77
N LEU A 18 -4.77 66.59 -13.84
CA LEU A 18 -5.32 66.00 -15.07
C LEU A 18 -6.60 65.26 -14.66
N ALA A 19 -7.67 66.03 -14.45
CA ALA A 19 -9.01 65.50 -14.25
C ALA A 19 -9.56 65.04 -15.61
N GLY A 20 -9.23 63.82 -16.01
CA GLY A 20 -9.99 63.04 -16.97
C GLY A 20 -10.89 62.08 -16.20
N TRP A 21 -12.19 62.12 -16.46
CA TRP A 21 -13.11 61.10 -15.99
C TRP A 21 -12.62 59.73 -16.47
N THR A 22 -12.09 58.93 -15.56
CA THR A 22 -11.98 57.49 -15.77
C THR A 22 -13.01 56.85 -14.86
N SER A 23 -14.12 56.47 -15.48
CA SER A 23 -15.04 55.47 -14.92
C SER A 23 -14.23 54.26 -14.43
N PRO A 24 -14.69 53.53 -13.40
CA PRO A 24 -14.11 52.24 -13.08
C PRO A 24 -14.16 51.39 -14.36
N ALA A 25 -13.01 50.87 -14.79
CA ALA A 25 -12.96 49.91 -15.88
C ALA A 25 -13.90 48.75 -15.51
N ARG A 26 -15.00 48.59 -16.27
CA ARG A 26 -15.85 47.41 -16.22
C ARG A 26 -14.96 46.20 -16.51
N GLY A 27 -14.87 45.26 -15.57
CA GLY A 27 -14.43 43.91 -15.94
C GLY A 27 -15.33 43.42 -17.07
N GLN A 28 -14.75 42.97 -18.17
CA GLN A 28 -15.51 42.30 -19.23
C GLN A 28 -16.15 41.04 -18.66
N ASP A 29 -17.37 40.72 -19.07
CA ASP A 29 -18.05 39.50 -18.62
C ASP A 29 -17.41 38.25 -19.25
N ALA A 30 -17.67 37.08 -18.65
CA ALA A 30 -17.07 35.81 -19.06
C ALA A 30 -17.36 35.46 -20.53
N ALA A 31 -18.54 35.85 -21.04
CA ALA A 31 -18.92 35.67 -22.44
C ALA A 31 -18.04 36.48 -23.39
N THR A 32 -17.85 37.77 -23.10
CA THR A 32 -17.00 38.66 -23.90
C THR A 32 -15.55 38.16 -23.91
N LEU A 33 -15.01 37.82 -22.75
CA LEU A 33 -13.64 37.33 -22.62
C LEU A 33 -13.42 36.01 -23.39
N LEU A 34 -14.40 35.10 -23.36
CA LEU A 34 -14.34 33.85 -24.11
C LEU A 34 -14.46 34.07 -25.63
N GLU A 35 -15.32 35.00 -26.07
CA GLU A 35 -15.42 35.39 -27.48
C GLU A 35 -14.12 36.01 -28.02
N GLU A 36 -13.45 36.86 -27.22
CA GLU A 36 -12.16 37.46 -27.56
C GLU A 36 -11.06 36.38 -27.64
N PHE A 37 -11.01 35.44 -26.70
CA PHE A 37 -10.11 34.28 -26.79
C PHE A 37 -10.32 33.50 -28.10
N ILE A 38 -11.56 33.17 -28.43
CA ILE A 38 -11.91 32.47 -29.68
C ILE A 38 -11.46 33.29 -30.89
N HIS A 39 -11.73 34.60 -30.90
CA HIS A 39 -11.37 35.49 -32.00
C HIS A 39 -9.85 35.53 -32.22
N TYR A 40 -9.07 35.83 -31.19
CA TYR A 40 -7.61 35.97 -31.28
C TYR A 40 -6.90 34.64 -31.57
N THR A 41 -7.44 33.53 -31.08
CA THR A 41 -6.97 32.19 -31.46
C THR A 41 -7.15 31.94 -32.95
N ASN A 42 -8.30 32.31 -33.50
CA ASN A 42 -8.62 32.07 -34.92
C ASN A 42 -7.81 32.95 -35.88
N ILE A 43 -7.36 34.13 -35.44
CA ILE A 43 -6.47 35.00 -36.24
C ILE A 43 -4.98 34.85 -35.88
N ALA A 44 -4.62 33.80 -35.14
CA ALA A 44 -3.25 33.46 -34.73
C ALA A 44 -2.51 34.57 -33.94
N ARG A 45 -3.24 35.34 -33.13
CA ARG A 45 -2.68 36.31 -32.17
C ARG A 45 -2.57 35.68 -30.80
N THR A 46 -1.55 34.85 -30.64
CA THR A 46 -1.35 34.00 -29.46
C THR A 46 -1.12 34.80 -28.17
N ASP A 47 -0.49 35.97 -28.29
CA ASP A 47 -0.27 36.93 -27.20
C ASP A 47 -1.57 37.44 -26.59
N LEU A 48 -2.51 37.86 -27.45
CA LEU A 48 -3.81 38.37 -27.02
C LEU A 48 -4.73 37.23 -26.56
N ALA A 49 -4.72 36.10 -27.27
CA ALA A 49 -5.48 34.92 -26.87
C ALA A 49 -5.10 34.45 -25.46
N SER A 50 -3.80 34.37 -25.14
CA SER A 50 -3.31 34.03 -23.79
C SER A 50 -3.82 35.01 -22.76
N GLY A 51 -3.69 36.33 -23.00
CA GLY A 51 -4.11 37.36 -22.06
C GLY A 51 -5.61 37.32 -21.74
N TYR A 52 -6.47 37.12 -22.75
CA TYR A 52 -7.91 37.00 -22.53
C TYR A 52 -8.30 35.70 -21.83
N ALA A 53 -7.67 34.58 -22.17
CA ALA A 53 -7.90 33.31 -21.50
C ALA A 53 -7.44 33.32 -20.04
N GLU A 54 -6.27 33.89 -19.74
CA GLU A 54 -5.79 34.08 -18.37
C GLU A 54 -6.73 34.99 -17.57
N GLN A 55 -7.17 36.11 -18.17
CA GLN A 55 -8.14 36.98 -17.52
C GLN A 55 -9.45 36.23 -17.24
N LEU A 56 -9.91 35.41 -18.19
CA LEU A 56 -11.10 34.60 -18.03
C LEU A 56 -10.94 33.56 -16.91
N LEU A 57 -9.85 32.80 -16.89
CA LEU A 57 -9.55 31.80 -15.87
C LEU A 57 -9.42 32.42 -14.46
N ASN A 58 -8.95 33.66 -14.37
CA ASN A 58 -8.82 34.40 -13.12
C ASN A 58 -10.14 35.03 -12.62
N THR A 59 -11.11 35.27 -13.50
CA THR A 59 -12.32 36.05 -13.16
C THR A 59 -13.62 35.24 -13.19
N ALA A 60 -13.72 34.20 -14.03
CA ALA A 60 -14.91 33.37 -14.16
C ALA A 60 -14.81 32.06 -13.35
N SER A 61 -15.89 31.70 -12.65
CA SER A 61 -16.01 30.36 -12.08
C SER A 61 -16.27 29.32 -13.18
N GLY A 62 -16.03 28.04 -12.90
CA GLY A 62 -16.35 26.97 -13.86
C GLY A 62 -17.85 26.95 -14.20
N THR A 63 -18.73 27.15 -13.23
CA THR A 63 -20.19 27.20 -13.45
C THR A 63 -20.61 28.41 -14.29
N ASP A 64 -19.92 29.56 -14.17
CA ASP A 64 -20.14 30.71 -15.06
C ASP A 64 -19.75 30.37 -16.50
N LEU A 65 -18.56 29.78 -16.69
CA LEU A 65 -18.08 29.35 -18.01
C LEU A 65 -19.03 28.34 -18.65
N ALA A 66 -19.42 27.31 -17.91
CA ALA A 66 -20.36 26.30 -18.38
C ALA A 66 -21.72 26.91 -18.74
N SER A 67 -22.23 27.85 -17.92
CA SER A 67 -23.50 28.53 -18.20
C SER A 67 -23.46 29.38 -19.46
N VAL A 68 -22.33 30.07 -19.71
CA VAL A 68 -22.10 30.83 -20.94
C VAL A 68 -22.04 29.90 -22.14
N VAL A 69 -21.17 28.87 -22.09
CA VAL A 69 -20.93 27.95 -23.21
C VAL A 69 -22.18 27.16 -23.56
N ASP A 70 -22.95 26.75 -22.55
CA ASP A 70 -24.16 25.98 -22.75
C ASP A 70 -25.41 26.83 -23.00
N GLY A 71 -25.26 28.16 -22.97
CA GLY A 71 -26.32 29.11 -23.27
C GLY A 71 -26.82 29.01 -24.72
N PRO A 72 -28.10 29.33 -24.97
CA PRO A 72 -28.72 29.19 -26.29
C PRO A 72 -28.15 30.12 -27.36
N GLU A 73 -27.47 31.19 -26.95
CA GLU A 73 -26.91 32.22 -27.85
C GLU A 73 -25.41 31.99 -28.16
N PHE A 74 -24.76 31.03 -27.50
CA PHE A 74 -23.33 30.80 -27.62
C PHE A 74 -22.98 29.75 -28.69
N ASP A 75 -22.00 30.07 -29.54
CA ASP A 75 -21.55 29.21 -30.65
C ASP A 75 -20.49 28.19 -30.18
N ARG A 76 -20.96 26.99 -29.81
CA ARG A 76 -20.12 25.89 -29.31
C ARG A 76 -19.13 25.36 -30.35
N ASP A 77 -19.57 25.22 -31.60
CA ASP A 77 -18.72 24.71 -32.68
C ASP A 77 -17.50 25.61 -32.92
N ARG A 78 -17.72 26.93 -32.77
CA ARG A 78 -16.67 27.93 -32.89
C ARG A 78 -15.69 27.87 -31.71
N LEU A 79 -16.17 27.60 -30.49
CA LEU A 79 -15.30 27.38 -29.33
C LEU A 79 -14.48 26.10 -29.48
N ASP A 80 -15.10 24.98 -29.84
CA ASP A 80 -14.41 23.69 -30.01
C ASP A 80 -13.31 23.79 -31.07
N SER A 81 -13.61 24.45 -32.19
CA SER A 81 -12.64 24.72 -33.25
C SER A 81 -11.47 25.58 -32.77
N ALA A 82 -11.72 26.56 -31.90
CA ALA A 82 -10.67 27.41 -31.34
C ALA A 82 -9.80 26.65 -30.34
N LEU A 83 -10.40 25.87 -29.44
CA LEU A 83 -9.68 25.04 -28.47
C LEU A 83 -8.79 24.00 -29.17
N GLN A 84 -9.27 23.35 -30.24
CA GLN A 84 -8.46 22.43 -31.04
C GLN A 84 -7.27 23.11 -31.74
N ARG A 85 -7.41 24.38 -32.14
CA ARG A 85 -6.31 25.16 -32.72
C ARG A 85 -5.31 25.57 -31.64
N ALA A 86 -5.80 26.05 -30.50
CA ALA A 86 -4.98 26.46 -29.36
C ALA A 86 -4.15 25.27 -28.80
N ALA A 87 -4.74 24.07 -28.75
CA ALA A 87 -4.05 22.85 -28.35
C ALA A 87 -2.87 22.43 -29.25
N ARG A 88 -2.74 23.01 -30.45
CA ARG A 88 -1.62 22.75 -31.39
C ARG A 88 -0.55 23.84 -31.37
N VAL A 89 -0.68 24.81 -30.47
CA VAL A 89 0.23 25.93 -30.32
C VAL A 89 0.87 25.82 -28.94
N ASP A 90 2.19 25.62 -28.89
CA ASP A 90 2.93 25.36 -27.64
C ASP A 90 2.63 26.38 -26.53
N SER A 91 2.43 27.66 -26.87
CA SER A 91 2.13 28.72 -25.89
C SER A 91 0.69 28.75 -25.39
N LEU A 92 -0.25 28.06 -26.05
CA LEU A 92 -1.67 28.03 -25.71
C LEU A 92 -2.16 26.64 -25.28
N GLU A 93 -1.37 25.60 -25.47
CA GLU A 93 -1.77 24.21 -25.19
C GLU A 93 -2.27 24.02 -23.76
N VAL A 94 -1.47 24.46 -22.78
CA VAL A 94 -1.81 24.37 -21.34
C VAL A 94 -3.09 25.14 -21.02
N ILE A 95 -3.23 26.36 -21.56
CA ILE A 95 -4.39 27.24 -21.32
C ILE A 95 -5.65 26.64 -21.94
N ALA A 96 -5.56 26.09 -23.14
CA ALA A 96 -6.69 25.41 -23.80
C ALA A 96 -7.14 24.18 -23.00
N GLY A 97 -6.18 23.38 -22.51
CA GLY A 97 -6.46 22.24 -21.64
C GLY A 97 -7.14 22.66 -20.33
N GLU A 98 -6.70 23.75 -19.72
CA GLU A 98 -7.30 24.27 -18.48
C GLU A 98 -8.71 24.84 -18.71
N LEU A 99 -8.95 25.57 -19.80
CA LEU A 99 -10.29 26.04 -20.16
C LEU A 99 -11.26 24.88 -20.39
N MET A 100 -10.84 23.84 -21.13
CA MET A 100 -11.65 22.63 -21.33
C MET A 100 -12.00 21.98 -19.99
N THR A 101 -11.01 21.80 -19.12
CA THR A 101 -11.18 21.19 -17.80
C THR A 101 -12.15 22.01 -16.93
N ARG A 102 -12.02 23.34 -16.94
CA ARG A 102 -12.85 24.24 -16.11
C ARG A 102 -14.29 24.37 -16.62
N ILE A 103 -14.50 24.30 -17.94
CA ILE A 103 -15.85 24.24 -18.53
C ILE A 103 -16.52 22.92 -18.13
N GLU A 104 -15.82 21.79 -18.26
CA GLU A 104 -16.41 20.48 -17.98
C GLU A 104 -16.69 20.29 -16.49
N SER A 105 -15.76 20.68 -15.60
CA SER A 105 -16.01 20.69 -14.16
C SER A 105 -17.16 21.62 -13.77
N GLY A 106 -17.29 22.76 -14.46
CA GLY A 106 -18.41 23.66 -14.34
C GLY A 106 -19.75 23.04 -14.71
N ARG A 107 -19.80 22.27 -15.81
CA ARG A 107 -21.01 21.53 -16.23
C ARG A 107 -21.41 20.49 -15.21
N LEU A 108 -20.46 19.72 -14.70
CA LEU A 108 -20.70 18.73 -13.64
C LEU A 108 -21.23 19.40 -12.37
N ALA A 109 -20.62 20.52 -11.95
CA ALA A 109 -21.09 21.30 -10.80
C ALA A 109 -22.52 21.83 -11.00
N LEU A 110 -22.85 22.35 -12.18
CA LEU A 110 -24.22 22.80 -12.51
C LEU A 110 -25.23 21.64 -12.57
N ALA A 111 -24.82 20.45 -13.02
CA ALA A 111 -25.69 19.28 -13.05
C ALA A 111 -26.02 18.78 -11.64
N ARG A 112 -25.07 18.92 -10.71
CA ARG A 112 -25.17 18.44 -9.32
C ARG A 112 -25.65 19.51 -8.33
N ASP A 113 -25.97 20.70 -8.82
CA ASP A 113 -26.48 21.79 -7.99
C ASP A 113 -27.88 21.45 -7.43
N PRO A 114 -28.06 21.45 -6.09
CA PRO A 114 -29.32 21.04 -5.46
C PRO A 114 -30.53 21.86 -5.91
N GLN A 115 -30.36 23.16 -6.15
CA GLN A 115 -31.47 24.01 -6.59
C GLN A 115 -31.89 23.66 -8.02
N ARG A 116 -30.94 23.47 -8.93
CA ARG A 116 -31.22 23.06 -10.32
C ARG A 116 -31.82 21.66 -10.40
N ILE A 117 -31.43 20.75 -9.50
CA ILE A 117 -32.05 19.44 -9.34
C ILE A 117 -33.52 19.61 -8.92
N GLN A 118 -33.81 20.42 -7.89
CA GLN A 118 -35.18 20.64 -7.43
C GLN A 118 -36.06 21.27 -8.51
N GLU A 119 -35.56 22.28 -9.23
CA GLU A 119 -36.25 22.87 -10.37
C GLU A 119 -36.53 21.83 -11.48
N ALA A 120 -35.59 20.90 -11.70
CA ALA A 120 -35.78 19.82 -12.64
C ALA A 120 -36.86 18.82 -12.18
N VAL A 121 -36.92 18.50 -10.89
CA VAL A 121 -37.98 17.66 -10.32
C VAL A 121 -39.36 18.32 -10.50
N GLU A 122 -39.49 19.61 -10.22
CA GLU A 122 -40.74 20.36 -10.44
C GLU A 122 -41.17 20.38 -11.91
N MET A 123 -40.20 20.48 -12.84
CA MET A 123 -40.45 20.43 -14.28
C MET A 123 -41.00 19.06 -14.76
N LEU A 124 -40.84 17.98 -13.99
CA LEU A 124 -41.42 16.67 -14.33
C LEU A 124 -42.96 16.69 -14.32
N ALA A 125 -43.58 17.57 -13.53
CA ALA A 125 -45.03 17.78 -13.53
C ALA A 125 -45.52 18.69 -14.68
N GLY A 126 -44.60 19.24 -15.48
CA GLY A 126 -44.89 20.23 -16.51
C GLY A 126 -45.23 19.69 -17.90
N THR A 127 -45.04 20.55 -18.90
CA THR A 127 -45.23 20.21 -20.33
C THR A 127 -44.25 19.13 -20.80
N LEU A 128 -44.54 18.46 -21.93
CA LEU A 128 -43.64 17.45 -22.52
C LEU A 128 -42.21 17.99 -22.73
N ARG A 129 -42.07 19.25 -23.16
CA ARG A 129 -40.76 19.90 -23.32
C ARG A 129 -40.03 20.09 -22.00
N GLN A 130 -40.74 20.48 -20.94
CA GLN A 130 -40.17 20.61 -19.59
C GLN A 130 -39.72 19.25 -19.06
N ARG A 131 -40.53 18.20 -19.24
CA ARG A 131 -40.16 16.82 -18.87
C ARG A 131 -38.91 16.33 -19.57
N MET A 132 -38.80 16.51 -20.89
CA MET A 132 -37.60 16.13 -21.65
C MET A 132 -36.32 16.90 -21.24
N ILE A 133 -36.47 18.11 -20.68
CA ILE A 133 -35.34 18.89 -20.15
C ILE A 133 -34.99 18.39 -18.75
N ALA A 134 -36.00 18.17 -17.90
CA ALA A 134 -35.85 17.63 -16.56
C ALA A 134 -35.17 16.27 -16.55
N GLU A 135 -35.66 15.31 -17.35
CA GLU A 135 -35.08 13.97 -17.49
C GLU A 135 -33.58 14.03 -17.81
N ARG A 136 -33.19 14.79 -18.85
CA ARG A 136 -31.77 14.95 -19.21
C ARG A 136 -30.93 15.58 -18.10
N ARG A 137 -31.47 16.56 -17.37
CA ARG A 137 -30.76 17.21 -16.25
C ARG A 137 -30.56 16.25 -15.09
N LEU A 138 -31.60 15.50 -14.73
CA LEU A 138 -31.59 14.58 -13.60
C LEU A 138 -30.77 13.32 -13.90
N GLU A 139 -30.80 12.84 -15.14
CA GLU A 139 -29.87 11.79 -15.61
C GLU A 139 -28.41 12.24 -15.55
N ALA A 140 -28.11 13.48 -15.98
CA ALA A 140 -26.77 14.04 -15.90
C ALA A 140 -26.31 14.26 -14.44
N ALA A 141 -27.23 14.55 -13.53
CA ALA A 141 -26.95 14.66 -12.10
C ALA A 141 -26.63 13.30 -11.46
N GLY A 142 -27.19 12.20 -11.99
CA GLY A 142 -26.94 10.85 -11.50
C GLY A 142 -27.33 10.65 -10.03
N GLU A 143 -26.45 10.11 -9.18
CA GLU A 143 -26.80 9.82 -7.78
C GLU A 143 -27.18 11.06 -6.96
N TYR A 144 -26.71 12.24 -7.38
CA TYR A 144 -27.01 13.51 -6.72
C TYR A 144 -28.48 13.92 -6.85
N ALA A 145 -29.20 13.41 -7.87
CA ALA A 145 -30.63 13.63 -8.01
C ALA A 145 -31.48 12.69 -7.13
N VAL A 146 -30.91 11.57 -6.67
CA VAL A 146 -31.67 10.52 -5.97
C VAL A 146 -32.31 11.01 -4.67
N PRO A 147 -31.68 11.85 -3.83
CA PRO A 147 -32.34 12.39 -2.64
C PRO A 147 -33.64 13.15 -2.96
N ALA A 148 -33.62 14.02 -3.97
CA ALA A 148 -34.79 14.80 -4.37
C ALA A 148 -35.88 13.93 -5.00
N LEU A 149 -35.49 12.98 -5.87
CA LEU A 149 -36.41 12.04 -6.49
C LEU A 149 -37.07 11.11 -5.45
N LEU A 150 -36.27 10.60 -4.51
CA LEU A 150 -36.77 9.72 -3.45
C LEU A 150 -37.70 10.47 -2.49
N ALA A 151 -37.43 11.74 -2.18
CA ALA A 151 -38.31 12.55 -1.35
C ALA A 151 -39.72 12.67 -1.95
N GLU A 152 -39.85 12.84 -3.26
CA GLU A 152 -41.16 12.85 -3.94
C GLU A 152 -41.84 11.48 -3.94
N ILE A 153 -41.07 10.39 -4.11
CA ILE A 153 -41.59 9.01 -4.03
C ILE A 153 -42.16 8.73 -2.63
N VAL A 154 -41.40 9.06 -1.57
CA VAL A 154 -41.79 8.85 -0.17
C VAL A 154 -42.97 9.74 0.22
N SER A 155 -42.99 11.00 -0.22
CA SER A 155 -44.07 11.94 0.03
C SER A 155 -45.41 11.44 -0.52
N GLY A 156 -45.39 10.83 -1.71
CA GLY A 156 -46.57 10.20 -2.33
C GLY A 156 -47.74 11.13 -2.62
N LYS A 157 -47.57 12.45 -2.46
CA LYS A 157 -48.64 13.46 -2.59
C LYS A 157 -49.17 13.57 -4.02
N ASP A 158 -48.29 13.43 -5.02
CA ASP A 158 -48.65 13.38 -6.43
C ASP A 158 -48.19 12.05 -7.02
N THR A 159 -49.14 11.16 -7.29
CA THR A 159 -48.88 9.81 -7.80
C THR A 159 -48.24 9.81 -9.19
N ALA A 160 -48.57 10.76 -10.06
CA ALA A 160 -48.01 10.82 -11.40
C ALA A 160 -46.56 11.32 -11.39
N LEU A 161 -46.28 12.29 -10.53
CA LEU A 161 -44.92 12.76 -10.28
C LEU A 161 -44.07 11.67 -9.63
N ALA A 162 -44.58 11.01 -8.58
CA ALA A 162 -43.88 9.91 -7.91
C ALA A 162 -43.50 8.77 -8.87
N LEU A 163 -44.40 8.38 -9.79
CA LEU A 163 -44.11 7.39 -10.82
C LEU A 163 -43.01 7.87 -11.78
N SER A 164 -43.06 9.14 -12.19
CA SER A 164 -42.03 9.74 -13.05
C SER A 164 -40.66 9.78 -12.37
N CYS A 165 -40.62 10.12 -11.08
CA CYS A 165 -39.41 10.09 -10.27
C CYS A 165 -38.85 8.66 -10.14
N ARG A 166 -39.73 7.67 -9.92
CA ARG A 166 -39.36 6.25 -9.84
C ARG A 166 -38.73 5.76 -11.15
N ASP A 167 -39.35 6.06 -12.30
CA ASP A 167 -38.81 5.66 -13.61
C ASP A 167 -37.46 6.34 -13.91
N LEU A 168 -37.30 7.58 -13.46
CA LEU A 168 -36.05 8.32 -13.62
C LEU A 168 -34.93 7.77 -12.73
N VAL A 169 -35.23 7.35 -11.50
CA VAL A 169 -34.26 6.65 -10.64
C VAL A 169 -33.77 5.36 -11.32
N VAL A 170 -34.67 4.58 -11.92
CA VAL A 170 -34.29 3.39 -12.70
C VAL A 170 -33.43 3.77 -13.91
N LYS A 171 -33.75 4.87 -14.58
CA LYS A 171 -32.98 5.37 -15.74
C LYS A 171 -31.58 5.88 -15.38
N ILE A 172 -31.42 6.50 -14.20
CA ILE A 172 -30.10 6.83 -13.62
C ILE A 172 -29.28 5.54 -13.44
N GLY A 173 -29.94 4.44 -13.07
CA GLY A 173 -29.35 3.11 -13.10
C GLY A 173 -28.36 2.88 -11.96
N ARG A 174 -27.17 2.37 -12.28
CA ARG A 174 -26.16 1.86 -11.33
C ARG A 174 -25.87 2.78 -10.15
N THR A 175 -25.73 4.09 -10.40
CA THR A 175 -25.32 5.05 -9.37
C THR A 175 -26.42 5.31 -8.35
N SER A 176 -27.68 4.95 -8.64
CA SER A 176 -28.78 5.07 -7.68
C SER A 176 -28.82 3.96 -6.62
N VAL A 177 -28.12 2.83 -6.84
CA VAL A 177 -28.25 1.63 -6.01
C VAL A 177 -27.84 1.88 -4.56
N TYR A 178 -26.69 2.52 -4.30
CA TYR A 178 -26.26 2.80 -2.93
C TYR A 178 -27.24 3.71 -2.17
N PRO A 179 -27.63 4.89 -2.70
CA PRO A 179 -28.61 5.73 -1.99
C PRO A 179 -29.93 4.98 -1.72
N LEU A 180 -30.41 4.17 -2.67
CA LEU A 180 -31.61 3.35 -2.47
C LEU A 180 -31.43 2.30 -1.36
N CYS A 181 -30.35 1.53 -1.39
CA CYS A 181 -30.05 0.53 -0.36
C CYS A 181 -29.86 1.16 1.03
N THR A 182 -29.27 2.35 1.10
CA THR A 182 -29.07 3.08 2.36
C THR A 182 -30.40 3.56 2.94
N ALA A 183 -31.34 4.04 2.12
CA ALA A 183 -32.61 4.56 2.60
C ALA A 183 -33.63 3.46 2.96
N MET A 184 -33.62 2.34 2.23
CA MET A 184 -34.76 1.40 2.23
C MET A 184 -35.10 0.80 3.60
N GLU A 185 -34.14 0.61 4.49
CA GLU A 185 -34.37 -0.01 5.81
C GLU A 185 -35.26 0.88 6.71
N SER A 186 -35.22 2.20 6.55
CA SER A 186 -35.94 3.17 7.40
C SER A 186 -37.26 3.66 6.80
N LEU A 187 -37.66 3.12 5.63
CA LEU A 187 -38.85 3.56 4.90
C LEU A 187 -40.06 2.67 5.18
N ASP A 188 -41.26 3.18 4.89
CA ASP A 188 -42.50 2.43 5.06
C ASP A 188 -42.63 1.28 4.06
N ALA A 189 -43.49 0.31 4.39
CA ALA A 189 -43.62 -0.94 3.62
C ALA A 189 -43.98 -0.74 2.14
N ALA A 190 -44.75 0.30 1.79
CA ALA A 190 -45.11 0.56 0.40
C ALA A 190 -43.91 1.10 -0.40
N THR A 191 -43.13 2.00 0.22
CA THR A 191 -41.90 2.51 -0.39
C THR A 191 -40.84 1.43 -0.50
N GLN A 192 -40.69 0.56 0.52
CA GLN A 192 -39.79 -0.59 0.47
C GLN A 192 -40.06 -1.50 -0.73
N GLN A 193 -41.33 -1.86 -0.98
CA GLN A 193 -41.72 -2.65 -2.17
C GLN A 193 -41.36 -1.93 -3.47
N THR A 194 -41.59 -0.61 -3.53
CA THR A 194 -41.24 0.22 -4.68
C THR A 194 -39.73 0.19 -4.95
N ILE A 195 -38.90 0.31 -3.91
CA ILE A 195 -37.45 0.24 -4.03
C ILE A 195 -36.99 -1.16 -4.45
N CYS A 196 -37.57 -2.24 -3.91
CA CYS A 196 -37.28 -3.60 -4.38
C CYS A 196 -37.51 -3.75 -5.90
N GLY A 197 -38.62 -3.18 -6.41
CA GLY A 197 -38.91 -3.13 -7.84
C GLY A 197 -37.87 -2.32 -8.64
N MET A 198 -37.50 -1.14 -8.16
CA MET A 198 -36.45 -0.32 -8.80
C MET A 198 -35.12 -1.06 -8.87
N LEU A 199 -34.66 -1.65 -7.76
CA LEU A 199 -33.40 -2.40 -7.70
C LEU A 199 -33.41 -3.64 -8.62
N THR A 200 -34.58 -4.26 -8.79
CA THR A 200 -34.77 -5.38 -9.74
C THR A 200 -34.56 -4.91 -11.18
N GLU A 201 -35.15 -3.79 -11.58
CA GLU A 201 -35.01 -3.23 -12.92
C GLU A 201 -33.61 -2.67 -13.20
N ILE A 202 -32.94 -2.14 -12.18
CA ILE A 202 -31.57 -1.63 -12.26
C ILE A 202 -30.57 -2.79 -12.43
N GLY A 203 -30.74 -3.90 -11.70
CA GLY A 203 -30.07 -5.16 -12.03
C GLY A 203 -28.62 -5.33 -11.55
N TYR A 204 -28.19 -4.63 -10.48
CA TYR A 204 -26.80 -4.71 -9.98
C TYR A 204 -26.68 -5.49 -8.67
N GLU A 205 -25.68 -6.38 -8.61
CA GLU A 205 -25.48 -7.34 -7.50
C GLU A 205 -25.15 -6.71 -6.15
N HIS A 206 -24.61 -5.49 -6.09
CA HIS A 206 -24.30 -4.83 -4.81
C HIS A 206 -25.55 -4.41 -4.02
N ALA A 207 -26.75 -4.56 -4.59
CA ALA A 207 -28.02 -4.45 -3.87
C ALA A 207 -28.37 -5.71 -3.06
N VAL A 208 -27.75 -6.87 -3.36
CA VAL A 208 -28.12 -8.18 -2.79
C VAL A 208 -28.14 -8.20 -1.26
N PRO A 209 -27.14 -7.66 -0.53
CA PRO A 209 -27.15 -7.70 0.93
C PRO A 209 -28.32 -6.91 1.54
N ALA A 210 -28.66 -5.75 0.98
CA ALA A 210 -29.78 -4.93 1.47
C ALA A 210 -31.14 -5.61 1.21
N LEU A 211 -31.34 -6.14 -0.01
CA LEU A 211 -32.55 -6.90 -0.35
C LEU A 211 -32.71 -8.14 0.53
N ARG A 212 -31.62 -8.85 0.81
CA ARG A 212 -31.62 -10.00 1.73
C ARG A 212 -31.99 -9.59 3.15
N GLY A 213 -31.50 -8.45 3.63
CA GLY A 213 -31.90 -7.89 4.92
C GLY A 213 -33.41 -7.73 5.02
N LEU A 214 -34.05 -7.16 3.99
CA LEU A 214 -35.50 -7.02 3.96
C LEU A 214 -36.24 -8.36 3.91
N ALA A 215 -35.74 -9.32 3.13
CA ALA A 215 -36.35 -10.64 2.99
C ALA A 215 -36.26 -11.49 4.27
N GLU A 216 -35.16 -11.38 5.01
CA GLU A 216 -34.91 -12.19 6.21
C GLU A 216 -35.48 -11.57 7.49
N ASP A 217 -35.75 -10.25 7.51
CA ASP A 217 -36.31 -9.58 8.68
C ASP A 217 -37.81 -9.91 8.89
N SER A 218 -38.08 -10.64 9.97
CA SER A 218 -39.44 -11.01 10.40
C SER A 218 -40.32 -9.83 10.79
N ALA A 219 -39.75 -8.66 11.11
CA ALA A 219 -40.49 -7.45 11.42
C ALA A 219 -41.14 -6.81 10.18
N ASN A 220 -40.62 -7.10 8.98
CA ASN A 220 -41.20 -6.63 7.73
C ASN A 220 -42.54 -7.31 7.41
N THR A 221 -43.35 -6.64 6.58
CA THR A 221 -44.60 -7.23 6.08
C THR A 221 -44.32 -8.40 5.12
N VAL A 222 -45.31 -9.28 4.93
CA VAL A 222 -45.19 -10.40 3.98
C VAL A 222 -44.90 -9.89 2.57
N ASP A 223 -45.61 -8.83 2.14
CA ASP A 223 -45.44 -8.24 0.81
C ASP A 223 -44.03 -7.69 0.57
N VAL A 224 -43.42 -7.05 1.59
CA VAL A 224 -42.03 -6.56 1.50
C VAL A 224 -41.05 -7.72 1.36
N ARG A 225 -41.21 -8.78 2.17
CA ARG A 225 -40.34 -9.96 2.08
C ARG A 225 -40.46 -10.64 0.72
N GLU A 226 -41.68 -10.82 0.21
CA GLU A 226 -41.92 -11.41 -1.10
C GLU A 226 -41.33 -10.56 -2.24
N ALA A 227 -41.48 -9.24 -2.18
CA ALA A 227 -40.88 -8.33 -3.15
C ALA A 227 -39.34 -8.40 -3.13
N ALA A 228 -38.74 -8.45 -1.95
CA ALA A 228 -37.30 -8.61 -1.79
C ALA A 228 -36.81 -9.97 -2.31
N GLU A 229 -37.52 -11.06 -2.04
CA GLU A 229 -37.21 -12.39 -2.60
C GLU A 229 -37.30 -12.44 -4.13
N VAL A 230 -38.30 -11.77 -4.72
CA VAL A 230 -38.41 -11.65 -6.18
C VAL A 230 -37.19 -10.93 -6.74
N ALA A 231 -36.78 -9.82 -6.12
CA ALA A 231 -35.60 -9.07 -6.51
C ALA A 231 -34.32 -9.94 -6.42
N LEU A 232 -34.13 -10.65 -5.32
CA LEU A 232 -33.00 -11.57 -5.13
C LEU A 232 -32.94 -12.66 -6.20
N ARG A 233 -34.08 -13.27 -6.54
CA ARG A 233 -34.16 -14.28 -7.62
C ARG A 233 -33.81 -13.67 -8.98
N SER A 234 -34.26 -12.45 -9.26
CA SER A 234 -33.96 -11.75 -10.51
C SER A 234 -32.48 -11.39 -10.64
N LEU A 235 -31.82 -11.05 -9.53
CA LEU A 235 -30.39 -10.75 -9.48
C LEU A 235 -29.51 -12.01 -9.47
N GLY A 236 -30.09 -13.21 -9.48
CA GLY A 236 -29.33 -14.46 -9.40
C GLY A 236 -28.63 -14.67 -8.05
N ALA A 237 -29.12 -14.06 -6.98
CA ALA A 237 -28.50 -14.14 -5.66
C ALA A 237 -28.46 -15.58 -5.15
N ASN A 238 -27.29 -15.99 -4.62
CA ASN A 238 -27.14 -17.33 -4.05
C ASN A 238 -27.91 -17.45 -2.73
N THR A 239 -28.95 -18.29 -2.69
CA THR A 239 -29.80 -18.47 -1.51
C THR A 239 -29.11 -19.18 -0.34
N SER A 240 -27.95 -19.83 -0.56
CA SER A 240 -27.21 -20.52 0.51
C SER A 240 -26.31 -19.60 1.35
N VAL A 241 -26.09 -18.35 0.90
CA VAL A 241 -25.23 -17.37 1.59
C VAL A 241 -26.04 -16.67 2.66
N SER A 242 -25.55 -16.63 3.90
CA SER A 242 -26.19 -15.91 5.00
C SER A 242 -26.11 -14.39 4.79
N LEU A 243 -26.98 -13.61 5.45
CA LEU A 243 -26.92 -12.15 5.37
C LEU A 243 -25.57 -11.58 5.81
N SER A 244 -24.99 -12.08 6.90
CA SER A 244 -23.64 -11.67 7.33
C SER A 244 -22.61 -11.95 6.23
N ALA A 245 -22.60 -13.16 5.66
CA ALA A 245 -21.67 -13.50 4.58
C ALA A 245 -21.89 -12.66 3.30
N ALA A 246 -23.13 -12.31 2.95
CA ALA A 246 -23.41 -11.44 1.80
C ALA A 246 -22.80 -10.04 1.98
N TRP A 247 -22.83 -9.50 3.20
CA TRP A 247 -22.14 -8.23 3.52
C TRP A 247 -20.61 -8.37 3.48
N ALA A 248 -20.06 -9.50 3.93
CA ALA A 248 -18.63 -9.79 3.79
C ALA A 248 -18.22 -9.88 2.30
N ASP A 249 -19.02 -10.51 1.44
CA ASP A 249 -18.75 -10.61 0.00
C ASP A 249 -18.77 -9.24 -0.70
N LEU A 250 -19.70 -8.36 -0.31
CA LEU A 250 -19.72 -6.97 -0.78
C LEU A 250 -18.47 -6.21 -0.30
N SER A 251 -18.05 -6.43 0.94
CA SER A 251 -16.79 -5.88 1.45
C SER A 251 -15.60 -6.35 0.61
N VAL A 252 -15.49 -7.64 0.29
CA VAL A 252 -14.43 -8.18 -0.60
C VAL A 252 -14.45 -7.50 -1.96
N SER A 253 -15.64 -7.26 -2.51
CA SER A 253 -15.80 -6.63 -3.82
C SER A 253 -15.28 -5.18 -3.83
N HIS A 254 -15.55 -4.42 -2.75
CA HIS A 254 -14.92 -3.12 -2.55
C HIS A 254 -13.43 -3.24 -2.26
N PHE A 255 -13.02 -4.22 -1.47
CA PHE A 255 -11.64 -4.46 -1.15
C PHE A 255 -10.83 -4.68 -2.43
N LYS A 256 -11.33 -5.49 -3.38
CA LYS A 256 -10.70 -5.70 -4.70
C LYS A 256 -10.78 -4.49 -5.65
N GLY A 257 -11.53 -3.46 -5.30
CA GLY A 257 -11.61 -2.23 -6.10
C GLY A 257 -12.36 -2.41 -7.42
N PHE A 258 -13.41 -3.23 -7.47
CA PHE A 258 -14.16 -3.40 -8.72
C PHE A 258 -14.73 -2.07 -9.23
N ALA A 259 -14.38 -1.70 -10.46
CA ALA A 259 -14.83 -0.46 -11.11
C ALA A 259 -16.37 -0.38 -11.27
N SER A 260 -17.07 -1.51 -11.16
CA SER A 260 -18.54 -1.55 -11.11
C SER A 260 -19.11 -0.89 -9.85
N LEU A 261 -18.34 -0.80 -8.77
CA LEU A 261 -18.75 -0.27 -7.46
C LEU A 261 -18.26 1.16 -7.20
N LEU A 262 -17.55 1.77 -8.15
CA LEU A 262 -17.13 3.15 -8.08
C LEU A 262 -18.05 4.01 -8.96
N PRO A 263 -18.88 4.91 -8.37
CA PRO A 263 -19.85 5.69 -9.12
C PRO A 263 -19.22 6.53 -10.24
N TYR A 264 -18.24 7.37 -9.87
CA TYR A 264 -17.53 8.29 -10.77
C TYR A 264 -16.01 8.16 -10.60
N PRO A 265 -15.35 7.27 -11.39
CA PRO A 265 -13.91 7.06 -11.29
C PRO A 265 -13.04 8.26 -11.68
N ALA A 266 -13.58 9.19 -12.47
CA ALA A 266 -12.88 10.39 -12.93
C ALA A 266 -12.98 11.56 -11.94
N ASP A 267 -13.87 11.45 -10.95
CA ASP A 267 -14.07 12.50 -9.97
C ASP A 267 -13.06 12.37 -8.83
N ALA A 268 -12.67 13.50 -8.24
CA ALA A 268 -11.79 13.51 -7.08
C ALA A 268 -12.47 12.91 -5.82
N GLU A 269 -13.80 13.00 -5.74
CA GLU A 269 -14.58 12.54 -4.59
C GLU A 269 -15.84 11.79 -5.06
N ASN A 270 -16.24 10.81 -4.28
CA ASN A 270 -17.47 10.03 -4.47
C ASN A 270 -18.31 10.05 -3.17
N MET A 271 -19.62 9.87 -3.30
CA MET A 271 -20.53 10.03 -2.15
C MET A 271 -20.68 8.75 -1.34
N ILE A 272 -20.51 8.89 -0.02
CA ILE A 272 -20.98 7.92 0.97
C ILE A 272 -22.32 8.41 1.51
N TRP A 273 -23.35 7.62 1.26
CA TRP A 273 -24.72 7.97 1.66
C TRP A 273 -25.04 7.49 3.08
N ALA A 274 -25.77 8.34 3.81
CA ALA A 274 -26.46 8.03 5.06
C ALA A 274 -27.93 8.44 4.94
N TYR A 275 -28.80 7.82 5.72
CA TYR A 275 -30.22 8.18 5.78
C TYR A 275 -30.59 8.61 7.20
N ASP A 276 -31.35 9.70 7.29
CA ASP A 276 -31.94 10.21 8.53
C ASP A 276 -33.45 10.44 8.33
N ASP A 277 -34.25 10.08 9.32
CA ASP A 277 -35.71 10.10 9.20
C ASP A 277 -36.28 11.51 9.00
N PHE A 278 -35.56 12.55 9.42
CA PHE A 278 -36.00 13.94 9.31
C PHE A 278 -35.44 14.65 8.07
N THR A 279 -34.16 14.43 7.76
CA THR A 279 -33.43 15.11 6.69
C THR A 279 -33.28 14.28 5.42
N GLY A 280 -33.68 13.01 5.42
CA GLY A 280 -33.60 12.10 4.28
C GLY A 280 -32.19 11.64 3.97
N LEU A 281 -31.91 11.36 2.69
CA LEU A 281 -30.58 10.97 2.22
C LEU A 281 -29.60 12.14 2.30
N GLN A 282 -28.47 11.90 2.97
CA GLN A 282 -27.35 12.83 3.10
C GLN A 282 -26.07 12.18 2.56
N GLY A 283 -25.35 12.91 1.72
CA GLY A 283 -24.10 12.47 1.11
C GLY A 283 -22.90 13.10 1.78
N THR A 284 -21.93 12.28 2.19
CA THR A 284 -20.60 12.73 2.62
C THR A 284 -19.61 12.50 1.47
N PRO A 285 -18.98 13.54 0.93
CA PRO A 285 -17.95 13.38 -0.09
C PRO A 285 -16.73 12.69 0.52
N VAL A 286 -16.19 11.70 -0.18
CA VAL A 286 -14.99 10.96 0.22
C VAL A 286 -14.06 10.86 -0.98
N ALA A 287 -12.77 11.14 -0.78
CA ALA A 287 -11.78 11.06 -1.83
C ALA A 287 -11.78 9.68 -2.52
N THR A 288 -11.71 9.69 -3.85
CA THR A 288 -11.85 8.49 -4.69
C THR A 288 -10.80 7.42 -4.34
N GLU A 289 -9.61 7.84 -3.94
CA GLU A 289 -8.48 6.99 -3.53
C GLU A 289 -8.82 6.08 -2.35
N ILE A 290 -9.65 6.57 -1.41
CA ILE A 290 -10.03 5.86 -0.18
C ILE A 290 -11.47 5.33 -0.21
N TYR A 291 -12.28 5.71 -1.20
CA TYR A 291 -13.70 5.34 -1.31
C TYR A 291 -13.95 3.84 -1.13
N HIS A 292 -13.18 3.01 -1.85
CA HIS A 292 -13.30 1.56 -1.77
C HIS A 292 -12.94 1.02 -0.38
N SER A 293 -11.94 1.59 0.30
CA SER A 293 -11.58 1.17 1.65
C SER A 293 -12.67 1.54 2.65
N VAL A 294 -13.24 2.75 2.57
CA VAL A 294 -14.36 3.19 3.42
C VAL A 294 -15.60 2.32 3.21
N ARG A 295 -15.99 2.05 1.95
CA ARG A 295 -17.12 1.15 1.65
C ARG A 295 -16.90 -0.29 2.09
N SER A 296 -15.67 -0.81 1.94
CA SER A 296 -15.31 -2.14 2.44
C SER A 296 -15.45 -2.20 3.97
N MET A 297 -14.99 -1.18 4.70
CA MET A 297 -15.20 -1.09 6.15
C MET A 297 -16.68 -1.05 6.54
N GLN A 298 -17.52 -0.27 5.85
CA GLN A 298 -18.97 -0.22 6.13
C GLN A 298 -19.63 -1.60 5.96
N ALA A 299 -19.34 -2.29 4.86
CA ALA A 299 -19.89 -3.61 4.59
C ALA A 299 -19.37 -4.67 5.58
N ALA A 300 -18.08 -4.63 5.91
CA ALA A 300 -17.49 -5.51 6.92
C ALA A 300 -18.09 -5.27 8.31
N ALA A 301 -18.28 -4.01 8.72
CA ALA A 301 -18.92 -3.67 9.98
C ALA A 301 -20.37 -4.18 10.05
N ARG A 302 -21.13 -4.09 8.95
CA ARG A 302 -22.49 -4.64 8.89
C ARG A 302 -22.49 -6.16 9.00
N SER A 303 -21.55 -6.84 8.34
CA SER A 303 -21.34 -8.29 8.47
C SER A 303 -21.11 -8.71 9.92
N VAL A 304 -20.20 -8.03 10.63
CA VAL A 304 -19.84 -8.33 12.03
C VAL A 304 -20.97 -7.98 13.00
N ALA A 305 -21.71 -6.90 12.74
CA ALA A 305 -22.88 -6.54 13.55
C ALA A 305 -23.99 -7.62 13.51
N LEU A 306 -24.11 -8.33 12.38
CA LEU A 306 -25.07 -9.42 12.20
C LEU A 306 -24.58 -10.76 12.79
N ASP A 307 -23.28 -11.04 12.66
CA ASP A 307 -22.64 -12.20 13.27
C ASP A 307 -21.25 -11.82 13.81
N PRO A 308 -21.13 -11.60 15.13
CA PRO A 308 -19.85 -11.28 15.76
C PRO A 308 -18.79 -12.37 15.63
N ASN A 309 -19.16 -13.61 15.27
CA ASN A 309 -18.22 -14.72 15.05
C ASN A 309 -17.80 -14.87 13.58
N ASN A 310 -18.21 -13.96 12.70
CA ASN A 310 -17.74 -13.94 11.33
C ASN A 310 -16.32 -13.34 11.27
N ASP A 311 -15.34 -14.18 11.60
CA ASP A 311 -13.91 -13.84 11.63
C ASP A 311 -13.44 -13.20 10.32
N TYR A 312 -13.96 -13.65 9.17
CA TYR A 312 -13.60 -13.07 7.88
C TYR A 312 -14.09 -11.63 7.74
N GLY A 313 -15.29 -11.31 8.25
CA GLY A 313 -15.78 -9.94 8.35
C GLY A 313 -14.90 -9.06 9.25
N VAL A 314 -14.44 -9.60 10.38
CA VAL A 314 -13.51 -8.90 11.29
C VAL A 314 -12.16 -8.63 10.60
N ALA A 315 -11.61 -9.62 9.91
CA ALA A 315 -10.38 -9.49 9.14
C ALA A 315 -10.50 -8.45 8.02
N LEU A 316 -11.62 -8.45 7.28
CA LEU A 316 -11.88 -7.45 6.24
C LEU A 316 -11.98 -6.04 6.81
N TYR A 317 -12.60 -5.86 7.98
CA TYR A 317 -12.65 -4.54 8.62
C TYR A 317 -11.25 -4.04 8.98
N ALA A 318 -10.44 -4.88 9.63
CA ALA A 318 -9.06 -4.52 9.99
C ALA A 318 -8.21 -4.21 8.75
N ALA A 319 -8.25 -5.09 7.74
CA ALA A 319 -7.51 -4.92 6.50
C ALA A 319 -7.92 -3.66 5.72
N ALA A 320 -9.22 -3.39 5.61
CA ALA A 320 -9.72 -2.22 4.93
C ALA A 320 -9.36 -0.92 5.67
N ASN A 321 -9.35 -0.94 7.01
CA ASN A 321 -8.98 0.23 7.81
C ASN A 321 -7.49 0.57 7.71
N LEU A 322 -6.60 -0.43 7.76
CA LEU A 322 -5.17 -0.24 7.52
C LEU A 322 -4.93 0.33 6.13
N ARG A 323 -5.53 -0.29 5.11
CA ARG A 323 -5.39 0.16 3.73
C ARG A 323 -5.96 1.56 3.48
N ARG A 324 -7.03 1.94 4.18
CA ARG A 324 -7.59 3.29 4.15
C ARG A 324 -6.55 4.32 4.61
N GLU A 325 -5.90 4.08 5.74
CA GLU A 325 -4.84 4.95 6.28
C GLU A 325 -3.65 5.04 5.32
N ASN A 326 -3.12 3.90 4.85
CA ASN A 326 -2.02 3.89 3.89
C ASN A 326 -2.32 4.69 2.62
N ARG A 327 -3.53 4.56 2.08
CA ARG A 327 -3.94 5.30 0.87
C ARG A 327 -4.21 6.77 1.15
N ALA A 328 -4.79 7.10 2.30
CA ALA A 328 -5.00 8.48 2.73
C ALA A 328 -3.66 9.22 2.83
N ASP A 329 -2.68 8.61 3.49
CA ASP A 329 -1.33 9.18 3.65
C ASP A 329 -0.61 9.32 2.31
N THR A 330 -0.67 8.29 1.46
CA THR A 330 -0.03 8.31 0.12
C THR A 330 -0.63 9.39 -0.77
N ALA A 331 -1.94 9.58 -0.73
CA ALA A 331 -2.64 10.57 -1.53
C ALA A 331 -2.66 11.98 -0.90
N GLY A 332 -2.29 12.10 0.38
CA GLY A 332 -2.36 13.36 1.13
C GLY A 332 -3.81 13.84 1.35
N VAL A 333 -4.76 12.92 1.50
CA VAL A 333 -6.19 13.21 1.67
C VAL A 333 -6.66 12.86 3.08
N THR A 334 -7.70 13.55 3.55
CA THR A 334 -8.35 13.26 4.83
C THR A 334 -9.59 12.42 4.63
N ASP A 335 -9.86 11.51 5.56
CA ASP A 335 -11.09 10.72 5.57
C ASP A 335 -12.16 11.34 6.49
N PRO A 336 -13.27 11.86 5.97
CA PRO A 336 -14.32 12.48 6.78
C PRO A 336 -15.25 11.48 7.48
N VAL A 337 -15.13 10.17 7.20
CA VAL A 337 -16.00 9.14 7.77
C VAL A 337 -15.34 8.45 8.97
N TYR A 338 -14.08 8.02 8.83
CA TYR A 338 -13.35 7.30 9.87
C TYR A 338 -12.04 7.98 10.31
N GLY A 339 -11.71 9.17 9.79
CA GLY A 339 -10.45 9.87 10.11
C GLY A 339 -10.32 10.32 11.56
N ASP A 340 -11.44 10.64 12.23
CA ASP A 340 -11.47 11.17 13.60
C ASP A 340 -11.75 10.07 14.66
N GLN A 341 -11.48 8.80 14.36
CA GLN A 341 -11.68 7.72 15.32
C GLN A 341 -10.68 7.77 16.49
N ASP A 342 -11.16 7.46 17.70
CA ASP A 342 -10.32 7.39 18.93
C ASP A 342 -9.24 6.29 18.89
N ARG A 343 -9.38 5.32 17.98
CA ARG A 343 -8.51 4.14 17.87
C ARG A 343 -7.89 4.10 16.49
N SER A 344 -6.59 3.85 16.43
CA SER A 344 -5.87 3.70 15.18
C SER A 344 -6.27 2.42 14.44
N PRO A 345 -6.07 2.36 13.12
CA PRO A 345 -6.20 1.11 12.35
C PRO A 345 -5.34 -0.02 12.92
N GLN A 346 -4.10 0.27 13.33
CA GLN A 346 -3.20 -0.70 13.94
C GLN A 346 -3.73 -1.28 15.26
N PHE A 347 -4.48 -0.50 16.05
CA PHE A 347 -5.15 -1.01 17.25
C PHE A 347 -6.08 -2.17 16.90
N TYR A 348 -6.90 -2.05 15.85
CA TYR A 348 -7.83 -3.11 15.45
C TYR A 348 -7.09 -4.35 14.94
N ALA A 349 -6.06 -4.16 14.11
CA ALA A 349 -5.24 -5.26 13.61
C ALA A 349 -4.57 -6.07 14.75
N THR A 350 -4.18 -5.40 15.82
CA THR A 350 -3.56 -6.01 17.01
C THR A 350 -4.61 -6.62 17.95
N ALA A 351 -5.71 -5.91 18.23
CA ALA A 351 -6.69 -6.31 19.25
C ALA A 351 -7.46 -7.60 18.90
N PHE A 352 -7.61 -7.91 17.61
CA PHE A 352 -8.32 -9.11 17.16
C PHE A 352 -7.48 -10.41 17.22
N GLY A 353 -6.19 -10.31 17.54
CA GLY A 353 -5.31 -11.46 17.78
C GLY A 353 -4.79 -12.15 16.51
N THR A 354 -3.96 -13.18 16.71
CA THR A 354 -3.12 -13.80 15.67
C THR A 354 -3.92 -14.44 14.53
N GLY A 355 -5.06 -15.10 14.82
CA GLY A 355 -5.88 -15.75 13.80
C GLY A 355 -6.44 -14.76 12.78
N ILE A 356 -6.90 -13.59 13.25
CA ILE A 356 -7.36 -12.50 12.38
C ILE A 356 -6.17 -11.84 11.68
N GLY A 357 -5.05 -11.61 12.38
CA GLY A 357 -3.83 -11.07 11.77
C GLY A 357 -3.32 -11.90 10.57
N GLN A 358 -3.37 -13.24 10.66
CA GLN A 358 -3.04 -14.12 9.54
C GLN A 358 -3.99 -13.95 8.34
N GLN A 359 -5.29 -13.74 8.60
CA GLN A 359 -6.26 -13.48 7.52
C GLN A 359 -6.03 -12.10 6.87
N VAL A 360 -5.70 -11.07 7.67
CA VAL A 360 -5.32 -9.74 7.16
C VAL A 360 -4.07 -9.85 6.29
N LEU A 361 -3.06 -10.59 6.74
CA LEU A 361 -1.84 -10.87 5.96
C LEU A 361 -2.19 -11.59 4.65
N ALA A 362 -3.07 -12.60 4.68
CA ALA A 362 -3.54 -13.30 3.49
C ALA A 362 -4.25 -12.37 2.49
N LEU A 363 -5.07 -11.44 2.98
CA LEU A 363 -5.74 -10.43 2.15
C LEU A 363 -4.73 -9.49 1.48
N GLY A 364 -3.70 -9.04 2.21
CA GLY A 364 -2.62 -8.22 1.66
C GLY A 364 -1.82 -8.95 0.58
N LEU A 365 -1.41 -10.19 0.86
CA LEU A 365 -0.69 -11.05 -0.08
C LEU A 365 -1.50 -11.32 -1.35
N ALA A 366 -2.82 -11.56 -1.23
CA ALA A 366 -3.69 -11.80 -2.36
C ALA A 366 -3.88 -10.57 -3.27
N GLN A 367 -3.62 -9.36 -2.77
CA GLN A 367 -3.70 -8.12 -3.54
C GLN A 367 -2.32 -7.56 -3.95
N ASN A 368 -1.23 -8.21 -3.53
CA ASN A 368 0.14 -7.66 -3.61
C ASN A 368 0.23 -6.24 -3.02
N ASP A 369 -0.50 -5.99 -1.92
CA ASP A 369 -0.52 -4.71 -1.22
C ASP A 369 0.57 -4.70 -0.14
N THR A 370 1.78 -4.29 -0.52
CA THR A 370 2.97 -4.34 0.36
C THR A 370 2.78 -3.54 1.65
N ALA A 371 2.13 -2.37 1.60
CA ALA A 371 1.91 -1.57 2.80
C ALA A 371 1.01 -2.33 3.79
N LEU A 372 -0.10 -2.88 3.30
CA LEU A 372 -1.00 -3.69 4.13
C LEU A 372 -0.33 -4.97 4.67
N ILE A 373 0.52 -5.63 3.87
CA ILE A 373 1.28 -6.81 4.32
C ILE A 373 2.15 -6.45 5.51
N ARG A 374 2.88 -5.33 5.44
CA ARG A 374 3.77 -4.88 6.51
C ARG A 374 3.00 -4.48 7.78
N ASP A 375 1.84 -3.82 7.64
CA ASP A 375 0.99 -3.52 8.79
C ASP A 375 0.48 -4.78 9.49
N ALA A 376 0.10 -5.80 8.71
CA ALA A 376 -0.31 -7.09 9.22
C ALA A 376 0.83 -7.81 9.95
N LEU A 377 2.05 -7.76 9.41
CA LEU A 377 3.25 -8.29 10.07
C LEU A 377 3.54 -7.53 11.37
N ALA A 378 3.45 -6.21 11.38
CA ALA A 378 3.63 -5.40 12.59
C ALA A 378 2.60 -5.76 13.68
N ALA A 379 1.34 -6.04 13.31
CA ALA A 379 0.32 -6.50 14.25
C ALA A 379 0.61 -7.93 14.77
N LEU A 380 1.09 -8.81 13.88
CA LEU A 380 1.50 -10.17 14.25
C LEU A 380 2.69 -10.14 15.20
N ALA A 381 3.72 -9.31 14.97
CA ALA A 381 4.88 -9.21 15.85
C ALA A 381 4.48 -8.91 17.31
N ILE A 382 3.49 -8.03 17.54
CA ILE A 382 3.01 -7.67 18.89
C ILE A 382 2.19 -8.80 19.53
N THR A 383 1.37 -9.49 18.74
CA THR A 383 0.38 -10.46 19.26
C THR A 383 0.89 -11.88 19.33
N THR A 384 2.03 -12.16 18.71
CA THR A 384 2.55 -13.52 18.54
C THR A 384 3.04 -14.10 19.86
N GLY A 385 2.60 -15.32 20.12
CA GLY A 385 3.16 -16.24 21.10
C GLY A 385 3.01 -17.69 20.62
N ASP A 386 3.81 -18.59 21.19
CA ASP A 386 4.04 -20.01 20.83
C ASP A 386 2.79 -20.79 20.32
N MET A 387 1.62 -20.62 20.94
CA MET A 387 0.43 -21.44 20.66
C MET A 387 -0.44 -20.95 19.48
N GLY A 388 -0.34 -19.67 19.09
CA GLY A 388 -1.28 -19.03 18.16
C GLY A 388 -0.86 -19.08 16.70
N LEU A 389 0.45 -19.10 16.42
CA LEU A 389 1.00 -19.00 15.07
C LEU A 389 1.09 -20.35 14.34
N PHE A 390 1.19 -21.43 15.12
CA PHE A 390 1.54 -22.77 14.65
C PHE A 390 0.44 -23.82 14.90
N SER A 391 -0.77 -23.41 15.29
CA SER A 391 -1.91 -24.32 15.49
C SER A 391 -2.76 -24.46 14.22
N GLY A 392 -2.91 -25.70 13.73
CA GLY A 392 -3.75 -26.06 12.57
C GLY A 392 -3.03 -26.89 11.49
N GLU A 393 -3.78 -27.46 10.53
CA GLU A 393 -3.22 -28.23 9.40
C GLU A 393 -2.48 -27.35 8.37
N GLN A 394 -2.69 -26.04 8.38
CA GLN A 394 -2.00 -25.06 7.54
C GLN A 394 -1.09 -24.18 8.40
N PHE A 395 0.08 -24.73 8.74
CA PHE A 395 1.14 -23.99 9.42
C PHE A 395 1.44 -22.67 8.70
N GLY A 396 1.15 -21.53 9.33
CA GLY A 396 1.60 -20.19 8.93
C GLY A 396 1.51 -19.89 7.43
N GLY A 397 0.48 -20.38 6.72
CA GLY A 397 0.41 -20.30 5.25
C GLY A 397 0.71 -18.89 4.72
N PRO A 398 0.06 -17.84 5.26
CA PRO A 398 0.35 -16.46 4.90
C PRO A 398 1.78 -16.01 5.27
N LEU A 399 2.29 -16.35 6.46
CA LEU A 399 3.68 -16.02 6.84
C LEU A 399 4.73 -16.69 5.96
N ARG A 400 4.54 -17.95 5.60
CA ARG A 400 5.42 -18.67 4.67
C ARG A 400 5.40 -18.06 3.28
N GLN A 401 4.24 -17.57 2.85
CA GLN A 401 4.13 -16.80 1.62
C GLN A 401 4.84 -15.44 1.75
N ALA A 402 4.76 -14.79 2.92
CA ALA A 402 5.47 -13.54 3.21
C ALA A 402 7.01 -13.72 3.20
N LEU A 403 7.54 -14.85 3.70
CA LEU A 403 8.97 -15.21 3.59
C LEU A 403 9.46 -15.32 2.14
N ARG A 404 8.55 -15.50 1.19
CA ARG A 404 8.85 -15.59 -0.25
C ARG A 404 8.38 -14.36 -1.02
N TYR A 405 7.96 -13.31 -0.32
CA TYR A 405 7.44 -12.11 -0.94
C TYR A 405 8.56 -11.31 -1.62
N PRO A 406 8.31 -10.67 -2.77
CA PRO A 406 9.34 -9.92 -3.50
C PRO A 406 10.02 -8.78 -2.72
N ASP A 407 9.29 -8.08 -1.85
CA ASP A 407 9.84 -7.02 -1.00
C ASP A 407 10.71 -7.61 0.13
N ARG A 408 11.96 -7.13 0.25
CA ARG A 408 12.93 -7.62 1.24
C ARG A 408 12.50 -7.31 2.67
N ARG A 409 11.84 -6.18 2.91
CA ARG A 409 11.36 -5.76 4.24
C ARG A 409 10.34 -6.77 4.75
N VAL A 410 9.40 -7.17 3.89
CA VAL A 410 8.39 -8.18 4.20
C VAL A 410 9.03 -9.52 4.57
N ARG A 411 10.06 -9.96 3.84
CA ARG A 411 10.75 -11.22 4.14
C ARG A 411 11.48 -11.18 5.48
N ILE A 412 12.18 -10.08 5.75
CA ILE A 412 12.91 -9.89 7.02
C ILE A 412 11.92 -9.84 8.19
N GLU A 413 10.87 -9.04 8.10
CA GLU A 413 9.83 -8.93 9.13
C GLU A 413 9.16 -10.28 9.39
N ALA A 414 8.83 -11.04 8.33
CA ALA A 414 8.30 -12.39 8.48
C ALA A 414 9.30 -13.36 9.13
N ALA A 415 10.59 -13.28 8.80
CA ALA A 415 11.63 -14.12 9.39
C ALA A 415 11.84 -13.82 10.89
N ILE A 416 11.84 -12.54 11.27
CA ILE A 416 11.92 -12.12 12.68
C ILE A 416 10.73 -12.66 13.45
N ILE A 417 9.50 -12.47 12.95
CA ILE A 417 8.28 -12.97 13.61
C ILE A 417 8.32 -14.49 13.79
N VAL A 418 8.79 -15.24 12.78
CA VAL A 418 8.91 -16.70 12.88
C VAL A 418 9.97 -17.11 13.90
N ALA A 419 11.10 -16.42 13.95
CA ALA A 419 12.17 -16.70 14.92
C ALA A 419 11.74 -16.39 16.36
N GLU A 420 11.11 -15.25 16.60
CA GLU A 420 10.57 -14.86 17.91
C GLU A 420 9.47 -15.80 18.40
N ALA A 421 8.70 -16.37 17.47
CA ALA A 421 7.68 -17.36 17.80
C ALA A 421 8.25 -18.70 18.30
N GLN A 422 9.54 -18.99 18.03
CA GLN A 422 10.26 -20.22 18.41
C GLN A 422 9.50 -21.51 18.05
N PRO A 423 9.39 -21.88 16.76
CA PRO A 423 8.63 -23.04 16.31
C PRO A 423 9.12 -24.34 16.95
N ARG A 424 8.17 -25.22 17.28
CA ARG A 424 8.44 -26.53 17.92
C ARG A 424 8.40 -27.72 16.96
N ALA A 425 8.03 -27.49 15.71
CA ALA A 425 7.92 -28.51 14.68
C ALA A 425 8.39 -27.94 13.34
N ASP A 426 8.98 -28.81 12.52
CA ASP A 426 9.42 -28.47 11.18
C ASP A 426 8.22 -28.10 10.28
N PHE A 427 8.43 -27.09 9.45
CA PHE A 427 7.53 -26.50 8.47
C PHE A 427 8.16 -26.34 7.08
N GLY A 428 9.45 -26.66 6.93
CA GLY A 428 10.15 -26.80 5.65
C GLY A 428 10.73 -25.51 5.06
N ASP A 429 10.58 -24.37 5.76
CA ASP A 429 11.14 -23.08 5.38
C ASP A 429 12.16 -22.55 6.41
N GLU A 430 12.62 -23.39 7.34
CA GLU A 430 13.64 -23.07 8.36
C GLU A 430 14.91 -22.48 7.75
N PRO A 431 15.49 -23.08 6.68
CA PRO A 431 16.72 -22.54 6.10
C PRO A 431 16.50 -21.16 5.47
N LEU A 432 15.27 -20.86 5.02
CA LEU A 432 14.93 -19.56 4.46
C LEU A 432 14.86 -18.49 5.57
N VAL A 433 14.28 -18.83 6.72
CA VAL A 433 14.24 -17.94 7.89
C VAL A 433 15.66 -17.57 8.33
N MET A 434 16.53 -18.57 8.56
CA MET A 434 17.89 -18.32 9.00
C MET A 434 18.73 -17.56 7.97
N ALA A 435 18.50 -17.80 6.68
CA ALA A 435 19.15 -17.06 5.60
C ALA A 435 18.73 -15.58 5.58
N GLU A 436 17.45 -15.27 5.76
CA GLU A 436 16.95 -13.89 5.79
C GLU A 436 17.43 -13.13 7.04
N LEU A 437 17.46 -13.78 8.21
CA LEU A 437 18.04 -13.18 9.43
C LEU A 437 19.53 -12.89 9.24
N SER A 438 20.30 -13.85 8.75
CA SER A 438 21.72 -13.65 8.46
C SER A 438 21.95 -12.51 7.45
N ASN A 439 21.07 -12.38 6.46
CA ASN A 439 21.12 -11.28 5.50
C ASN A 439 20.77 -9.93 6.11
N ALA A 440 19.83 -9.87 7.04
CA ALA A 440 19.54 -8.66 7.78
C ALA A 440 20.73 -8.24 8.66
N ILE A 441 21.39 -9.18 9.35
CA ILE A 441 22.56 -8.93 10.22
C ILE A 441 23.76 -8.42 9.42
N ARG A 442 24.01 -9.00 8.24
CA ARG A 442 25.02 -8.45 7.31
C ARG A 442 24.74 -6.99 6.95
N GLY A 443 23.50 -6.53 7.06
CA GLY A 443 23.08 -5.13 6.99
C GLY A 443 23.07 -4.55 5.57
N TYR A 444 23.33 -3.25 5.49
CA TYR A 444 23.45 -2.54 4.20
C TYR A 444 24.71 -3.03 3.47
N GLY A 445 24.51 -3.89 2.48
CA GLY A 445 25.54 -4.40 1.58
C GLY A 445 25.15 -4.17 0.12
N GLN A 446 26.11 -4.33 -0.78
CA GLN A 446 25.82 -4.34 -2.21
C GLN A 446 24.79 -5.43 -2.54
N PRO A 447 23.75 -5.14 -3.33
CA PRO A 447 22.72 -6.11 -3.67
C PRO A 447 23.36 -7.31 -4.39
N SER A 448 22.86 -8.49 -4.08
CA SER A 448 23.38 -9.73 -4.63
C SER A 448 22.67 -10.13 -5.92
N ALA A 449 23.40 -10.68 -6.88
CA ALA A 449 22.80 -11.16 -8.12
C ALA A 449 23.36 -12.51 -8.55
N VAL A 450 22.57 -13.22 -9.35
CA VAL A 450 23.01 -14.45 -10.04
C VAL A 450 22.65 -14.39 -11.51
N VAL A 451 23.42 -15.10 -12.32
CA VAL A 451 23.28 -15.10 -13.78
C VAL A 451 23.07 -16.51 -14.30
N VAL A 452 21.99 -16.72 -15.06
CA VAL A 452 21.79 -17.90 -15.91
C VAL A 452 21.91 -17.46 -17.36
N ALA A 453 22.85 -18.01 -18.13
CA ALA A 453 22.99 -17.66 -19.54
C ALA A 453 23.17 -18.90 -20.43
N SER A 454 22.84 -18.80 -21.73
CA SER A 454 23.03 -19.93 -22.66
C SER A 454 24.49 -20.35 -22.82
N THR A 455 25.44 -19.43 -22.62
CA THR A 455 26.89 -19.69 -22.76
C THR A 455 27.68 -19.07 -21.61
N GLU A 456 28.89 -19.58 -21.36
CA GLU A 456 29.81 -19.00 -20.35
C GLU A 456 30.23 -17.57 -20.69
N GLU A 457 30.38 -17.25 -21.98
CA GLU A 457 30.73 -15.91 -22.46
C GLU A 457 29.62 -14.91 -22.11
N ASP A 458 28.36 -15.27 -22.40
CA ASP A 458 27.19 -14.45 -22.07
C ASP A 458 27.04 -14.27 -20.55
N ALA A 459 27.28 -15.34 -19.79
CA ALA A 459 27.27 -15.29 -18.33
C ALA A 459 28.31 -14.29 -17.80
N GLN A 460 29.51 -14.28 -18.37
CA GLN A 460 30.58 -13.37 -17.98
C GLN A 460 30.27 -11.91 -18.33
N VAL A 461 29.69 -11.65 -19.50
CA VAL A 461 29.26 -10.30 -19.92
C VAL A 461 28.15 -9.77 -19.02
N ALA A 462 27.13 -10.57 -18.70
CA ALA A 462 26.07 -10.18 -17.80
C ALA A 462 26.59 -9.95 -16.37
N SER A 463 27.50 -10.80 -15.89
CA SER A 463 28.13 -10.66 -14.57
C SER A 463 28.94 -9.36 -14.47
N ALA A 464 29.73 -9.02 -15.49
CA ALA A 464 30.49 -7.78 -15.52
C ALA A 464 29.58 -6.53 -15.47
N GLY A 465 28.45 -6.56 -16.18
CA GLY A 465 27.46 -5.48 -16.14
C GLY A 465 26.79 -5.32 -14.77
N LEU A 466 26.55 -6.43 -14.06
CA LEU A 466 26.03 -6.39 -12.69
C LEU A 466 27.03 -5.80 -11.69
N VAL A 467 28.31 -6.15 -11.81
CA VAL A 467 29.37 -5.56 -10.97
C VAL A 467 29.50 -4.06 -11.22
N GLU A 468 29.43 -3.61 -12.47
CA GLU A 468 29.41 -2.17 -12.81
C GLU A 468 28.16 -1.47 -12.25
N ALA A 469 27.04 -2.19 -12.16
CA ALA A 469 25.80 -1.74 -11.53
C ALA A 469 25.85 -1.73 -9.98
N GLY A 470 26.96 -2.16 -9.37
CA GLY A 470 27.14 -2.21 -7.93
C GLY A 470 26.55 -3.46 -7.26
N TYR A 471 26.32 -4.54 -8.00
CA TYR A 471 25.90 -5.82 -7.46
C TYR A 471 27.09 -6.75 -7.18
N VAL A 472 26.96 -7.57 -6.15
CA VAL A 472 27.84 -8.72 -5.92
C VAL A 472 27.28 -9.93 -6.66
N VAL A 473 28.00 -10.43 -7.67
CA VAL A 473 27.60 -11.63 -8.40
C VAL A 473 28.00 -12.86 -7.59
N LEU A 474 27.02 -13.53 -6.98
CA LEU A 474 27.25 -14.70 -6.13
C LEU A 474 27.60 -15.94 -6.94
N ALA A 475 26.96 -16.11 -8.10
CA ALA A 475 27.20 -17.22 -8.99
C ALA A 475 26.73 -16.89 -10.42
N SER A 476 27.40 -17.49 -11.40
CA SER A 476 26.96 -17.50 -12.79
C SER A 476 27.07 -18.92 -13.33
N ALA A 477 26.06 -19.37 -14.08
CA ALA A 477 26.04 -20.72 -14.63
C ALA A 477 25.26 -20.77 -15.94
N THR A 478 25.46 -21.86 -16.70
CA THR A 478 24.70 -22.10 -17.93
C THR A 478 23.36 -22.79 -17.70
N THR A 479 23.12 -23.27 -16.48
CA THR A 479 21.89 -23.95 -16.06
C THR A 479 21.50 -23.52 -14.64
N VAL A 480 20.21 -23.62 -14.31
CA VAL A 480 19.72 -23.32 -12.95
C VAL A 480 20.29 -24.29 -11.92
N ASP A 481 20.48 -25.57 -12.28
CA ASP A 481 21.06 -26.56 -11.38
C ASP A 481 22.52 -26.24 -11.03
N GLY A 482 23.30 -25.75 -12.01
CA GLY A 482 24.68 -25.30 -11.78
C GLY A 482 24.77 -24.08 -10.85
N LEU A 483 23.75 -23.20 -10.85
CA LEU A 483 23.67 -22.12 -9.86
C LEU A 483 23.48 -22.68 -8.45
N ALA A 484 22.58 -23.65 -8.27
CA ALA A 484 22.29 -24.21 -6.95
C ALA A 484 23.53 -24.84 -6.30
N GLU A 485 24.37 -25.51 -7.09
CA GLU A 485 25.65 -26.07 -6.62
C GLU A 485 26.67 -24.99 -6.24
N SER A 486 26.75 -23.93 -7.03
CA SER A 486 27.71 -22.83 -6.83
C SER A 486 27.34 -21.94 -5.64
N MET A 487 26.06 -21.95 -5.25
CA MET A 487 25.53 -21.12 -4.19
C MET A 487 25.41 -21.83 -2.84
N LYS A 488 26.02 -23.01 -2.64
CA LYS A 488 25.82 -23.84 -1.42
C LYS A 488 25.96 -23.09 -0.10
N ASP A 489 26.82 -22.08 -0.03
CA ASP A 489 27.06 -21.26 1.16
C ASP A 489 26.50 -19.82 1.04
N ALA A 490 25.83 -19.52 -0.06
CA ALA A 490 25.36 -18.17 -0.40
C ALA A 490 23.93 -17.90 0.08
N SER A 491 23.70 -16.63 0.38
CA SER A 491 22.46 -16.05 0.88
C SER A 491 21.34 -15.93 -0.17
N VAL A 492 20.16 -15.46 0.26
CA VAL A 492 19.05 -15.11 -0.64
C VAL A 492 19.49 -14.07 -1.67
N VAL A 493 19.07 -14.26 -2.92
CA VAL A 493 19.47 -13.46 -4.09
C VAL A 493 18.54 -12.26 -4.28
N ASP A 494 19.10 -11.07 -4.49
CA ASP A 494 18.31 -9.85 -4.73
C ASP A 494 17.87 -9.70 -6.20
N LEU A 495 18.63 -10.24 -7.15
CA LEU A 495 18.28 -10.19 -8.59
C LEU A 495 18.77 -11.43 -9.35
N VAL A 496 17.91 -11.99 -10.20
CA VAL A 496 18.31 -13.00 -11.19
C VAL A 496 18.35 -12.36 -12.57
N VAL A 497 19.47 -12.52 -13.28
CA VAL A 497 19.59 -12.16 -14.69
C VAL A 497 19.58 -13.43 -15.52
N MET A 498 18.70 -13.47 -16.51
CA MET A 498 18.51 -14.60 -17.41
C MET A 498 18.81 -14.19 -18.84
N ASP A 499 19.86 -14.74 -19.42
CA ASP A 499 20.25 -14.55 -20.82
C ASP A 499 20.18 -15.89 -21.57
N VAL A 500 18.97 -16.42 -21.71
CA VAL A 500 18.70 -17.73 -22.31
C VAL A 500 17.75 -17.61 -23.50
N ASP A 501 17.67 -18.68 -24.30
CA ASP A 501 16.69 -18.74 -25.39
C ASP A 501 15.25 -18.60 -24.86
N ALA A 502 14.39 -17.88 -25.60
CA ALA A 502 13.02 -17.59 -25.19
C ALA A 502 12.21 -18.84 -24.81
N SER A 503 12.47 -19.99 -25.45
CA SER A 503 11.82 -21.27 -25.15
C SER A 503 12.19 -21.88 -23.80
N GLN A 504 13.30 -21.44 -23.19
CA GLN A 504 13.80 -21.97 -21.90
C GLN A 504 13.42 -21.08 -20.71
N VAL A 505 12.94 -19.86 -20.95
CA VAL A 505 12.65 -18.88 -19.90
C VAL A 505 11.63 -19.41 -18.90
N GLU A 506 10.51 -19.98 -19.36
CA GLU A 506 9.46 -20.49 -18.46
C GLU A 506 9.92 -21.69 -17.62
N SER A 507 10.68 -22.63 -18.21
CA SER A 507 11.20 -23.78 -17.46
C SER A 507 12.22 -23.35 -16.42
N ASN A 508 13.14 -22.45 -16.78
CA ASN A 508 14.15 -21.93 -15.88
C ASN A 508 13.53 -21.09 -14.76
N LEU A 509 12.54 -20.27 -15.08
CA LEU A 509 11.78 -19.51 -14.09
C LEU A 509 11.10 -20.44 -13.07
N ARG A 510 10.49 -21.55 -13.51
CA ARG A 510 9.88 -22.53 -12.61
C ARG A 510 10.91 -23.14 -11.65
N SER A 511 12.10 -23.50 -12.16
CA SER A 511 13.18 -24.05 -11.33
C SER A 511 13.73 -23.01 -10.33
N LEU A 512 13.92 -21.76 -10.77
CA LEU A 512 14.33 -20.66 -9.89
C LEU A 512 13.31 -20.39 -8.79
N ARG A 513 12.01 -20.47 -9.11
CA ARG A 513 10.93 -20.28 -8.12
C ARG A 513 10.83 -21.44 -7.11
N ALA A 514 11.32 -22.63 -7.47
CA ALA A 514 11.35 -23.79 -6.57
C ALA A 514 12.50 -23.72 -5.54
N SER A 515 13.57 -22.99 -5.83
CA SER A 515 14.70 -22.81 -4.92
C SER A 515 14.41 -21.73 -3.88
N ALA A 516 14.60 -22.03 -2.59
CA ALA A 516 14.41 -21.07 -1.51
C ALA A 516 15.22 -19.77 -1.69
N ARG A 517 16.43 -19.85 -2.27
CA ARG A 517 17.33 -18.70 -2.45
C ARG A 517 16.91 -17.74 -3.55
N THR A 518 16.16 -18.22 -4.55
CA THR A 518 15.75 -17.44 -5.73
C THR A 518 14.23 -17.32 -5.87
N ALA A 519 13.47 -17.91 -4.93
CA ALA A 519 12.01 -17.98 -4.99
C ALA A 519 11.37 -16.58 -5.03
N ALA A 520 11.92 -15.62 -4.29
CA ALA A 520 11.42 -14.26 -4.18
C ALA A 520 12.10 -13.27 -5.14
N SER A 521 13.23 -13.65 -5.74
CA SER A 521 14.07 -12.73 -6.52
C SER A 521 13.34 -12.23 -7.77
N PRO A 522 13.35 -10.91 -8.03
CA PRO A 522 13.01 -10.37 -9.33
C PRO A 522 13.90 -10.96 -10.43
N VAL A 523 13.35 -11.16 -11.63
CA VAL A 523 14.05 -11.78 -12.75
C VAL A 523 14.08 -10.84 -13.95
N LEU A 524 15.27 -10.45 -14.38
CA LEU A 524 15.49 -9.69 -15.61
C LEU A 524 15.85 -10.66 -16.74
N VAL A 525 15.03 -10.71 -17.78
CA VAL A 525 15.22 -11.58 -18.94
C VAL A 525 15.75 -10.76 -20.10
N PHE A 526 16.93 -11.12 -20.62
CA PHE A 526 17.42 -10.62 -21.90
C PHE A 526 16.78 -11.41 -23.03
N SER A 527 16.18 -10.71 -23.99
CA SER A 527 15.48 -11.31 -25.12
C SER A 527 15.86 -10.60 -26.41
N THR A 528 15.79 -11.32 -27.54
CA THR A 528 16.08 -10.74 -28.85
C THR A 528 14.92 -9.86 -29.33
N GLY A 529 15.19 -8.92 -30.25
CA GLY A 529 14.14 -8.04 -30.78
C GLY A 529 12.96 -8.75 -31.44
N VAL A 530 13.12 -10.01 -31.88
CA VAL A 530 12.05 -10.82 -32.47
C VAL A 530 11.12 -11.39 -31.40
N ASP A 531 11.67 -11.86 -30.28
CA ASP A 531 10.92 -12.53 -29.21
C ASP A 531 10.41 -11.57 -28.12
N LEU A 532 11.02 -10.39 -28.01
CA LEU A 532 10.74 -9.39 -26.98
C LEU A 532 9.26 -8.98 -26.87
N PRO A 533 8.50 -8.76 -27.97
CA PRO A 533 7.07 -8.47 -27.86
C PRO A 533 6.27 -9.61 -27.21
N GLY A 534 6.61 -10.86 -27.53
CA GLY A 534 6.00 -12.05 -26.93
C GLY A 534 6.34 -12.18 -25.44
N MET A 535 7.60 -11.92 -25.07
CA MET A 535 8.04 -11.94 -23.67
C MET A 535 7.39 -10.83 -22.83
N ARG A 536 7.23 -9.62 -23.39
CA ARG A 536 6.52 -8.53 -22.69
C ARG A 536 5.01 -8.78 -22.56
N ALA A 537 4.42 -9.54 -23.48
CA ALA A 537 3.03 -9.97 -23.35
C ALA A 537 2.88 -11.08 -22.29
N ALA A 538 3.85 -12.00 -22.20
CA ALA A 538 3.88 -13.06 -21.19
C ALA A 538 4.19 -12.53 -19.78
N PHE A 539 5.05 -11.51 -19.68
CA PHE A 539 5.47 -10.86 -18.44
C PHE A 539 5.14 -9.36 -18.51
N PRO A 540 3.88 -8.98 -18.27
CA PRO A 540 3.48 -7.58 -18.29
C PRO A 540 4.19 -6.76 -17.19
N ALA A 541 4.30 -5.46 -17.43
CA ALA A 541 4.93 -4.53 -16.48
C ALA A 541 4.23 -4.54 -15.11
N GLY A 542 5.01 -4.36 -14.03
CA GLY A 542 4.52 -4.42 -12.65
C GLY A 542 4.61 -5.80 -11.99
N GLY A 543 5.15 -6.81 -12.69
CA GLY A 543 5.45 -8.12 -12.11
C GLY A 543 6.89 -8.27 -11.59
N SER A 544 7.20 -9.43 -11.01
CA SER A 544 8.55 -9.81 -10.56
C SER A 544 9.46 -10.32 -11.69
N VAL A 545 9.02 -10.20 -12.95
CA VAL A 545 9.77 -10.59 -14.14
C VAL A 545 9.68 -9.46 -15.17
N MET A 546 10.81 -9.04 -15.73
CA MET A 546 10.85 -8.02 -16.78
C MET A 546 11.73 -8.47 -17.93
N ALA A 547 11.21 -8.36 -19.15
CA ALA A 547 11.94 -8.67 -20.37
C ALA A 547 12.47 -7.40 -21.05
N ILE A 548 13.76 -7.41 -21.40
CA ILE A 548 14.43 -6.30 -22.10
C ILE A 548 15.24 -6.79 -23.29
N ASP A 549 15.52 -5.87 -24.22
CA ASP A 549 16.34 -6.16 -25.39
C ASP A 549 17.77 -6.53 -24.96
N ARG A 550 18.28 -7.66 -25.45
CA ARG A 550 19.65 -8.13 -25.23
C ARG A 550 20.70 -7.10 -25.67
N ASN A 551 20.40 -6.30 -26.68
CA ASN A 551 21.28 -5.26 -27.21
C ASN A 551 21.07 -3.88 -26.56
N ALA A 552 20.29 -3.79 -25.47
CA ALA A 552 20.11 -2.54 -24.74
C ALA A 552 21.45 -1.97 -24.26
N SER A 553 21.57 -0.63 -24.31
CA SER A 553 22.76 0.06 -23.78
C SER A 553 22.94 -0.24 -22.29
N ALA A 554 24.15 -0.05 -21.76
CA ALA A 554 24.41 -0.19 -20.32
C ALA A 554 23.45 0.67 -19.47
N SER A 555 23.21 1.92 -19.87
CA SER A 555 22.24 2.82 -19.23
C SER A 555 20.80 2.30 -19.31
N GLY A 556 20.39 1.71 -20.43
CA GLY A 556 19.07 1.12 -20.59
C GLY A 556 18.87 -0.12 -19.72
N ARG A 557 19.91 -0.97 -19.60
CA ARG A 557 19.91 -2.14 -18.71
C ARG A 557 19.79 -1.73 -17.24
N LEU A 558 20.58 -0.74 -16.81
CA LEU A 558 20.50 -0.18 -15.45
C LEU A 558 19.12 0.42 -15.15
N ALA A 559 18.53 1.17 -16.08
CA ALA A 559 17.20 1.75 -15.90
C ALA A 559 16.14 0.66 -15.74
N ALA A 560 16.19 -0.40 -16.55
CA ALA A 560 15.28 -1.53 -16.44
C ALA A 560 15.44 -2.31 -15.14
N MET A 561 16.70 -2.54 -14.70
CA MET A 561 16.97 -3.15 -13.41
C MET A 561 16.38 -2.33 -12.27
N ASN A 562 16.66 -1.02 -12.23
CA ASN A 562 16.13 -0.13 -11.19
C ASN A 562 14.60 -0.10 -11.21
N GLN A 563 13.98 -0.10 -12.40
CA GLN A 563 12.53 -0.18 -12.53
C GLN A 563 11.98 -1.51 -12.00
N LEU A 564 12.60 -2.64 -12.36
CA LEU A 564 12.21 -3.96 -11.87
C LEU A 564 12.32 -4.03 -10.35
N MET A 565 13.42 -3.56 -9.77
CA MET A 565 13.61 -3.54 -8.31
C MET A 565 12.61 -2.59 -7.62
N ALA A 566 12.37 -1.40 -8.16
CA ALA A 566 11.38 -0.47 -7.61
C ALA A 566 9.96 -1.07 -7.63
N GLN A 567 9.59 -1.75 -8.71
CA GLN A 567 8.26 -2.34 -8.88
C GLN A 567 8.07 -3.63 -8.08
N ALA A 568 9.06 -4.52 -8.10
CA ALA A 568 8.94 -5.83 -7.50
C ALA A 568 9.32 -5.82 -6.01
N SER A 569 10.39 -5.12 -5.61
CA SER A 569 10.92 -5.21 -4.25
C SER A 569 10.65 -4.00 -3.37
N GLY A 570 9.82 -3.04 -3.82
CA GLY A 570 9.51 -1.81 -3.06
C GLY A 570 10.67 -0.81 -2.98
N GLY A 571 11.69 -0.97 -3.83
CA GLY A 571 12.91 -0.17 -3.83
C GLY A 571 14.02 -0.71 -2.94
N THR A 572 15.10 0.05 -2.79
CA THR A 572 16.24 -0.31 -1.95
C THR A 572 15.96 0.01 -0.49
N LEU A 573 16.57 -0.77 0.40
CA LEU A 573 16.51 -0.56 1.83
C LEU A 573 17.54 0.53 2.20
N ASP A 574 17.12 1.62 2.84
CA ASP A 574 18.05 2.66 3.25
C ASP A 574 18.93 2.20 4.43
N GLU A 575 20.03 2.91 4.66
CA GLU A 575 21.02 2.54 5.69
C GLU A 575 20.43 2.51 7.10
N THR A 576 19.48 3.40 7.42
CA THR A 576 18.86 3.47 8.75
C THR A 576 17.94 2.27 8.96
N ALA A 577 17.06 2.00 7.99
CA ALA A 577 16.19 0.83 8.01
C ALA A 577 17.01 -0.47 8.06
N ALA A 578 18.13 -0.53 7.33
CA ALA A 578 18.99 -1.72 7.31
C ALA A 578 19.66 -1.96 8.66
N LEU A 579 20.05 -0.89 9.37
CA LEU A 579 20.59 -1.00 10.72
C LEU A 579 19.52 -1.47 11.72
N ILE A 580 18.28 -0.95 11.62
CA ILE A 580 17.16 -1.39 12.48
C ILE A 580 16.93 -2.90 12.30
N TYR A 581 16.78 -3.36 11.05
CA TYR A 581 16.60 -4.78 10.78
C TYR A 581 17.80 -5.64 11.20
N ALA A 582 19.03 -5.12 11.09
CA ALA A 582 20.20 -5.84 11.57
C ALA A 582 20.14 -6.05 13.09
N ILE A 583 19.70 -5.04 13.84
CA ILE A 583 19.53 -5.13 15.29
C ILE A 583 18.42 -6.14 15.61
N GLU A 584 17.22 -5.97 15.07
CA GLU A 584 16.07 -6.86 15.33
C GLU A 584 16.36 -8.32 14.94
N ALA A 585 17.03 -8.55 13.82
CA ALA A 585 17.43 -9.90 13.41
C ALA A 585 18.50 -10.50 14.33
N THR A 586 19.43 -9.69 14.85
CA THR A 586 20.43 -10.16 15.84
C THR A 586 19.73 -10.50 17.15
N GLU A 587 18.79 -9.68 17.61
CA GLU A 587 17.98 -9.97 18.81
C GLU A 587 17.19 -11.27 18.66
N ALA A 588 16.55 -11.49 17.50
CA ALA A 588 15.83 -12.72 17.20
C ALA A 588 16.75 -13.96 17.22
N VAL A 589 17.92 -13.89 16.60
CA VAL A 589 18.90 -15.00 16.60
C VAL A 589 19.49 -15.22 18.00
N ASN A 590 19.75 -14.16 18.77
CA ASN A 590 20.21 -14.29 20.16
C ASN A 590 19.14 -14.96 21.03
N ALA A 591 17.86 -14.62 20.84
CA ALA A 591 16.76 -15.27 21.54
C ALA A 591 16.64 -16.76 21.18
N LEU A 592 16.96 -17.15 19.93
CA LEU A 592 17.07 -18.55 19.53
C LEU A 592 18.26 -19.24 20.21
N ALA A 593 19.43 -18.60 20.27
CA ALA A 593 20.63 -19.14 20.92
C ALA A 593 20.46 -19.35 22.44
N ALA A 594 19.84 -18.39 23.13
CA ALA A 594 19.54 -18.48 24.55
C ALA A 594 18.34 -19.40 24.86
N GLY A 595 17.52 -19.72 23.85
CA GLY A 595 16.30 -20.49 23.99
C GLY A 595 16.56 -21.95 24.38
N THR A 596 15.67 -22.51 25.21
CA THR A 596 15.67 -23.94 25.56
C THR A 596 14.65 -24.75 24.76
N ARG A 597 13.99 -24.11 23.78
CA ARG A 597 12.67 -24.54 23.27
C ARG A 597 12.63 -25.02 21.83
N GLY A 598 13.72 -24.99 21.06
CA GLY A 598 13.68 -25.52 19.70
C GLY A 598 15.04 -25.73 19.05
N ASP A 599 15.27 -26.96 18.62
CA ASP A 599 16.32 -27.32 17.65
C ASP A 599 15.87 -27.03 16.19
N VAL A 600 14.64 -26.55 15.98
CA VAL A 600 14.04 -26.36 14.65
C VAL A 600 14.75 -25.27 13.86
N LEU A 601 14.93 -24.09 14.47
CA LEU A 601 15.75 -23.02 13.91
C LEU A 601 17.12 -23.05 14.58
N ASN A 602 18.15 -23.43 13.83
CA ASN A 602 19.48 -23.59 14.37
C ASN A 602 20.27 -22.26 14.32
N PRO A 603 20.52 -21.59 15.46
CA PRO A 603 21.24 -20.32 15.48
C PRO A 603 22.68 -20.44 14.97
N LYS A 604 23.29 -21.64 15.00
CA LYS A 604 24.63 -21.87 14.46
C LYS A 604 24.70 -21.68 12.93
N GLU A 605 23.58 -21.68 12.22
CA GLU A 605 23.55 -21.32 10.79
C GLU A 605 23.96 -19.87 10.54
N ALA A 606 23.81 -18.98 11.53
CA ALA A 606 24.25 -17.60 11.47
C ALA A 606 25.71 -17.39 11.89
N LEU A 607 26.43 -18.45 12.33
CA LEU A 607 27.76 -18.34 12.93
C LEU A 607 28.76 -17.57 12.04
N SER A 608 28.88 -17.93 10.76
CA SER A 608 29.79 -17.23 9.84
C SER A 608 29.46 -15.75 9.72
N THR A 609 28.17 -15.41 9.70
CA THR A 609 27.69 -14.03 9.65
C THR A 609 28.04 -13.27 10.92
N TYR A 610 27.89 -13.90 12.09
CA TYR A 610 28.26 -13.28 13.37
C TYR A 610 29.77 -13.05 13.47
N LEU A 611 30.59 -14.00 13.01
CA LEU A 611 32.05 -13.86 12.99
C LEU A 611 32.48 -12.67 12.11
N ASP A 612 31.95 -12.57 10.89
CA ASP A 612 32.22 -11.45 9.98
C ASP A 612 31.72 -10.12 10.56
N ALA A 613 30.54 -10.12 11.19
CA ALA A 613 29.94 -8.94 11.76
C ALA A 613 30.67 -8.46 13.03
N LEU A 614 31.21 -9.38 13.86
CA LEU A 614 32.01 -9.04 15.04
C LEU A 614 33.28 -8.25 14.67
N GLN A 615 33.87 -8.56 13.51
CA GLN A 615 35.06 -7.89 12.99
C GLN A 615 34.75 -6.56 12.31
N SER A 616 33.64 -6.49 11.57
CA SER A 616 33.30 -5.35 10.70
C SER A 616 32.43 -4.28 11.37
N ARG A 617 31.70 -4.62 12.44
CA ARG A 617 30.78 -3.71 13.14
C ARG A 617 31.44 -3.10 14.38
N THR A 618 30.87 -2.00 14.85
CA THR A 618 31.31 -1.29 16.06
C THR A 618 30.10 -0.89 16.93
N GLY A 619 30.36 -0.55 18.20
CA GLY A 619 29.33 -0.04 19.11
C GLY A 619 28.30 -1.11 19.52
N GLY A 620 27.06 -0.68 19.76
CA GLY A 620 26.01 -1.54 20.34
C GLY A 620 25.71 -2.80 19.54
N LEU A 621 25.68 -2.74 18.20
CA LEU A 621 25.45 -3.92 17.36
C LEU A 621 26.58 -4.94 17.51
N ARG A 622 27.84 -4.50 17.63
CA ARG A 622 28.97 -5.40 17.87
C ARG A 622 28.83 -6.14 19.22
N MET A 623 28.37 -5.44 20.25
CA MET A 623 28.13 -6.06 21.57
C MET A 623 26.98 -7.07 21.51
N LEU A 624 25.91 -6.76 20.80
CA LEU A 624 24.79 -7.69 20.59
C LEU A 624 25.22 -8.96 19.81
N ILE A 625 26.11 -8.80 18.82
CA ILE A 625 26.72 -9.94 18.12
C ILE A 625 27.60 -10.77 19.07
N ALA A 626 28.40 -10.12 19.92
CA ALA A 626 29.24 -10.79 20.90
C ALA A 626 28.42 -11.59 21.92
N GLU A 627 27.28 -11.05 22.36
CA GLU A 627 26.31 -11.75 23.21
C GLU A 627 25.83 -13.04 22.55
N GLY A 628 25.36 -12.97 21.30
CA GLY A 628 24.90 -14.15 20.58
C GLY A 628 25.97 -15.22 20.38
N LEU A 629 27.21 -14.82 20.03
CA LEU A 629 28.34 -15.74 19.94
C LEU A 629 28.65 -16.41 21.28
N SER A 630 28.42 -15.73 22.40
CA SER A 630 28.69 -16.29 23.73
C SER A 630 27.75 -17.42 24.12
N GLU A 631 26.58 -17.49 23.49
CA GLU A 631 25.56 -18.54 23.67
C GLU A 631 25.63 -19.64 22.60
N MET A 632 26.57 -19.56 21.64
CA MET A 632 26.77 -20.59 20.62
C MET A 632 27.92 -21.53 21.01
N ASP A 633 27.62 -22.83 21.15
CA ASP A 633 28.66 -23.86 21.34
C ASP A 633 29.49 -24.07 20.06
N SER A 634 30.58 -23.30 19.91
CA SER A 634 31.53 -23.34 18.79
C SER A 634 32.90 -22.83 19.23
N SER A 635 33.94 -23.56 18.82
CA SER A 635 35.33 -23.15 19.05
C SER A 635 35.66 -21.85 18.32
N GLU A 636 35.14 -21.68 17.11
CA GLU A 636 35.32 -20.49 16.28
C GLU A 636 34.69 -19.26 16.93
N ALA A 637 33.50 -19.41 17.53
CA ALA A 637 32.85 -18.33 18.29
C ALA A 637 33.68 -17.90 19.50
N GLN A 638 34.12 -18.86 20.33
CA GLN A 638 34.90 -18.55 21.53
C GLN A 638 36.27 -17.92 21.18
N VAL A 639 36.94 -18.44 20.15
CA VAL A 639 38.20 -17.88 19.65
C VAL A 639 37.99 -16.44 19.18
N ALA A 640 36.97 -16.18 18.36
CA ALA A 640 36.73 -14.85 17.82
C ALA A 640 36.35 -13.82 18.90
N LEU A 641 35.61 -14.22 19.94
CA LEU A 641 35.29 -13.36 21.09
C LEU A 641 36.55 -12.92 21.83
N ILE A 642 37.47 -13.86 22.06
CA ILE A 642 38.73 -13.56 22.76
C ILE A 642 39.61 -12.67 21.88
N ASP A 643 39.75 -12.97 20.59
CA ASP A 643 40.54 -12.12 19.68
C ASP A 643 39.96 -10.71 19.61
N ALA A 644 38.64 -10.56 19.48
CA ALA A 644 37.99 -9.26 19.51
C ALA A 644 38.22 -8.51 20.82
N ALA A 645 38.22 -9.21 21.97
CA ALA A 645 38.51 -8.63 23.27
C ALA A 645 39.99 -8.18 23.40
N LEU A 646 40.93 -8.97 22.87
CA LEU A 646 42.35 -8.65 22.87
C LEU A 646 42.66 -7.42 21.99
N ASP A 647 41.93 -7.27 20.88
CA ASP A 647 42.08 -6.14 19.94
C ASP A 647 41.35 -4.87 20.38
N ALA A 648 40.36 -4.98 21.26
CA ALA A 648 39.58 -3.85 21.76
C ALA A 648 40.31 -3.07 22.86
N THR A 649 39.78 -1.89 23.22
CA THR A 649 40.30 -1.08 24.33
C THR A 649 39.17 -0.45 25.15
N GLY A 650 39.45 -0.07 26.40
CA GLY A 650 38.51 0.64 27.26
C GLY A 650 37.27 -0.18 27.63
N SER A 651 36.10 0.46 27.67
CA SER A 651 34.85 -0.20 28.09
C SER A 651 34.42 -1.33 27.16
N GLU A 652 34.68 -1.22 25.86
CA GLU A 652 34.35 -2.25 24.87
C GLU A 652 35.14 -3.55 25.13
N GLN A 653 36.42 -3.43 25.53
CA GLN A 653 37.25 -4.57 25.89
C GLN A 653 36.71 -5.32 27.11
N ILE A 654 36.30 -4.58 28.15
CA ILE A 654 35.71 -5.15 29.38
C ILE A 654 34.45 -5.96 29.05
N GLU A 655 33.60 -5.43 28.18
CA GLU A 655 32.35 -6.07 27.78
C GLU A 655 32.60 -7.34 26.94
N LEU A 656 33.50 -7.28 25.96
CA LEU A 656 33.91 -8.45 25.15
C LEU A 656 34.54 -9.55 26.00
N LEU A 657 35.38 -9.21 26.99
CA LEU A 657 35.92 -10.17 27.96
C LEU A 657 34.80 -10.84 28.77
N THR A 658 33.72 -10.11 29.09
CA THR A 658 32.56 -10.64 29.81
C THR A 658 31.84 -11.69 28.96
N TYR A 659 31.60 -11.43 27.67
CA TYR A 659 31.00 -12.41 26.75
C TYR A 659 31.90 -13.62 26.50
N ALA A 660 33.21 -13.42 26.33
CA ALA A 660 34.17 -14.52 26.24
C ALA A 660 34.13 -15.40 27.50
N THR A 661 34.07 -14.79 28.69
CA THR A 661 33.94 -15.48 29.97
C THR A 661 32.65 -16.28 30.05
N ALA A 662 31.52 -15.71 29.61
CA ALA A 662 30.23 -16.40 29.57
C ALA A 662 30.29 -17.65 28.67
N SER A 663 30.85 -17.53 27.47
CA SER A 663 31.06 -18.66 26.55
C SER A 663 31.86 -19.80 27.19
N VAL A 664 33.00 -19.47 27.82
CA VAL A 664 33.85 -20.47 28.50
C VAL A 664 33.10 -21.14 29.66
N ARG A 665 32.28 -20.39 30.40
CA ARG A 665 31.47 -20.95 31.50
C ARG A 665 30.38 -21.90 31.01
N SER A 666 29.78 -21.63 29.86
CA SER A 666 28.71 -22.45 29.28
C SER A 666 29.26 -23.69 28.57
N PHE A 667 30.38 -23.58 27.85
CA PHE A 667 30.86 -24.60 26.91
C PHE A 667 32.27 -25.14 27.20
N GLY A 668 32.92 -24.64 28.24
CA GLY A 668 34.29 -25.00 28.60
C GLY A 668 35.34 -24.29 27.74
N ASN A 669 36.61 -24.60 28.01
CA ASN A 669 37.75 -24.01 27.31
C ASN A 669 37.94 -24.66 25.92
N GLN A 670 37.75 -23.85 24.88
CA GLN A 670 37.92 -24.18 23.46
C GLN A 670 38.97 -23.27 22.78
N THR A 671 39.84 -22.64 23.58
CA THR A 671 40.81 -21.61 23.16
C THR A 671 42.11 -22.16 22.60
N THR A 672 42.86 -21.31 21.90
CA THR A 672 44.21 -21.64 21.41
C THR A 672 45.30 -21.35 22.45
N PRO A 673 46.47 -22.02 22.38
CA PRO A 673 47.58 -21.75 23.30
C PRO A 673 48.07 -20.29 23.29
N ASP A 674 48.04 -19.63 22.13
CA ASP A 674 48.47 -18.25 21.98
C ASP A 674 47.50 -17.29 22.68
N GLN A 675 46.20 -17.55 22.59
CA GLN A 675 45.18 -16.79 23.32
C GLN A 675 45.32 -16.93 24.84
N VAL A 676 45.62 -18.13 25.32
CA VAL A 676 45.90 -18.37 26.75
C VAL A 676 47.07 -17.51 27.23
N ALA A 677 48.15 -17.41 26.44
CA ALA A 677 49.29 -16.58 26.77
C ALA A 677 48.97 -15.07 26.74
N SER A 678 48.15 -14.63 25.77
CA SER A 678 47.70 -13.24 25.65
C SER A 678 46.77 -12.82 26.79
N VAL A 679 45.82 -13.68 27.19
CA VAL A 679 44.95 -13.43 28.35
C VAL A 679 45.77 -13.35 29.64
N LEU A 680 46.77 -14.23 29.81
CA LEU A 680 47.68 -14.16 30.94
C LEU A 680 48.42 -12.82 30.98
N SER A 681 49.00 -12.41 29.85
CA SER A 681 49.72 -11.14 29.72
C SER A 681 48.81 -9.94 30.02
N MET A 682 47.53 -10.01 29.63
CA MET A 682 46.54 -8.98 29.93
C MET A 682 46.26 -8.87 31.44
N VAL A 683 46.13 -9.99 32.15
CA VAL A 683 45.99 -9.99 33.62
C VAL A 683 47.21 -9.35 34.30
N GLU A 684 48.42 -9.58 33.77
CA GLU A 684 49.66 -9.03 34.34
C GLU A 684 49.83 -7.53 34.11
N LEU A 685 49.32 -7.02 32.97
CA LEU A 685 49.57 -5.67 32.48
C LEU A 685 48.39 -4.70 32.66
N ALA A 686 47.23 -5.17 33.11
CA ALA A 686 46.04 -4.34 33.27
C ALA A 686 46.19 -3.37 34.45
N ASP A 687 46.33 -2.08 34.15
CA ASP A 687 46.42 -1.00 35.15
C ASP A 687 45.05 -0.51 35.66
N GLU A 688 43.99 -0.71 34.86
CA GLU A 688 42.62 -0.30 35.21
C GLU A 688 41.88 -1.41 35.96
N SER A 689 41.31 -1.10 37.14
CA SER A 689 40.64 -2.08 37.99
C SER A 689 39.55 -2.88 37.28
N GLY A 690 38.74 -2.22 36.44
CA GLY A 690 37.65 -2.90 35.71
C GLY A 690 38.17 -3.88 34.65
N LEU A 691 39.25 -3.52 33.96
CA LEU A 691 39.90 -4.39 32.98
C LEU A 691 40.59 -5.57 33.66
N ALA A 692 41.28 -5.32 34.78
CA ALA A 692 41.93 -6.36 35.57
C ALA A 692 40.91 -7.40 36.08
N ASP A 693 39.75 -6.96 36.59
CA ASP A 693 38.69 -7.83 37.07
C ASP A 693 38.09 -8.68 35.93
N ALA A 694 37.84 -8.09 34.76
CA ALA A 694 37.30 -8.80 33.60
C ALA A 694 38.30 -9.82 33.02
N ALA A 695 39.58 -9.44 32.90
CA ALA A 695 40.64 -10.35 32.46
C ALA A 695 40.84 -11.51 33.46
N ALA A 696 40.78 -11.22 34.77
CA ALA A 696 40.85 -12.24 35.81
C ALA A 696 39.65 -13.19 35.77
N ALA A 697 38.44 -12.69 35.47
CA ALA A 697 37.25 -13.51 35.30
C ALA A 697 37.41 -14.49 34.13
N LEU A 698 37.91 -14.04 32.98
CA LEU A 698 38.18 -14.90 31.82
C LEU A 698 39.27 -15.93 32.14
N HIS A 699 40.40 -15.50 32.72
CA HIS A 699 41.47 -16.40 33.14
C HIS A 699 40.97 -17.48 34.10
N GLY A 700 40.14 -17.10 35.07
CA GLY A 700 39.53 -18.02 36.02
C GLY A 700 38.55 -19.00 35.36
N ALA A 701 37.72 -18.53 34.41
CA ALA A 701 36.82 -19.39 33.67
C ALA A 701 37.56 -20.42 32.81
N LEU A 702 38.73 -20.06 32.27
CA LEU A 702 39.59 -20.96 31.49
C LEU A 702 40.33 -22.01 32.35
N ASP A 703 40.19 -21.95 33.68
CA ASP A 703 40.86 -22.81 34.68
C ASP A 703 42.40 -22.81 34.52
N LEU A 704 42.97 -21.62 34.26
CA LEU A 704 44.40 -21.45 34.05
C LEU A 704 45.19 -21.44 35.37
N PRO A 705 46.47 -21.86 35.39
CA PRO A 705 47.28 -21.92 36.61
C PRO A 705 47.45 -20.55 37.30
N GLY A 706 47.00 -20.43 38.56
CA GLY A 706 47.04 -19.18 39.33
C GLY A 706 48.44 -18.67 39.74
N GLY A 707 49.52 -19.33 39.31
CA GLY A 707 50.91 -18.95 39.65
C GLY A 707 51.27 -17.54 39.19
N ALA A 708 50.71 -17.08 38.07
CA ALA A 708 50.89 -15.72 37.56
C ALA A 708 50.14 -14.65 38.36
N ILE A 709 49.10 -15.01 39.13
CA ILE A 709 48.31 -14.04 39.92
C ILE A 709 48.96 -13.81 41.31
N LEU A 710 49.80 -14.73 41.77
CA LEU A 710 50.49 -14.62 43.07
C LEU A 710 51.43 -13.41 43.18
N GLN A 711 51.83 -12.80 42.06
CA GLN A 711 52.67 -11.59 42.06
C GLN A 711 51.96 -10.34 42.62
N PHE A 712 50.62 -10.35 42.69
CA PHE A 712 49.80 -9.26 43.24
C PHE A 712 49.49 -9.40 44.74
N VAL A 713 49.94 -10.48 45.40
CA VAL A 713 49.65 -10.79 46.81
C VAL A 713 50.64 -10.13 47.81
N ASN A 714 51.54 -9.26 47.33
CA ASN A 714 52.54 -8.58 48.16
C ASN A 714 52.27 -7.09 48.36
#